data_AF-A0AAE0R2J5-F1
#
_entry.id   AF-A0AAE0R2J5-F1
#
_cell.length_a   1.000
_cell.length_b   1.000
_cell.length_c   1.000
_cell.angle_alpha   90.00
_cell.angle_beta   90.00
_cell.angle_gamma   90.00
#
_symmetry.space_group_name_H-M   'P 1'
#
loop_
_entity.id
_entity.type
_entity.pdbx_description
1 polymer ?
#
loop_
_entity_poly.entity_id
_entity_poly.type
_entity_poly.pdbx_seq_one_letter_code
_entity_poly.pdbx_strand_id
1 'polypeptide(L)'
;MDDEDDCPKLVPIEEKSKTPAAQIPVTIITGYLESERMPEEWRRSVLVPIFKNKGDVQSCSNYRGIKLMSHTMKLWERVVEARLRKVVEICEQQYGFMPRKSTTDAIFALRILMEKYRDGQRELHCVFVDLEKAYDRVPREELWYCMRKSGVAEKYVRVVQDMYERSRTVVRCAVGQTEEFNVEVGLHQGSALSPFLFAMVMDQLSEEVRQESPWTMMFADDIVICSESREQVEVNLERWRFALERRGMKVSRSKTEYMCVNEREGSGTVRLQGEEVKKVQEFKYLGSTVQSNGECGKEVKKRVQAGAGKTTLLNYILAEQHNKRIAVILNEFGEGNALEKSLAVSQAGELYEEWLELRNGCLCCSVKDNGLKAIENLMEKKGKFDYILLETTGLADPGAVASMFWVDAELGSDLYLDGIITVIDAKYGMQHLTEEKPGGLINEAVRQIALADLTIVNKTDLVNEAELNQLRDTVRSINGLIRILETQRSRVDLSQVLDLHSFDTKDSMRLAEKLQLMKTTHAHLDKEILTVTFEVPGNVSEDHLNVFIQDLLWEKTIKNKAGMPMNVIRLKGILSLHGKQKKAMLQGVHELYELDETPEAWTDGEPRINRLVFIGRHLDAEILKKQFLSLVSAGDD
;
A
#
# COMPACT_ATOMS: atom_id res chain seq x y z
N MET A 1 27.63 -40.83 -26.89
CA MET A 1 26.53 -41.35 -26.07
C MET A 1 25.80 -40.13 -25.61
N ASP A 2 24.68 -39.90 -26.26
CA ASP A 2 23.85 -38.71 -26.19
C ASP A 2 23.17 -38.65 -24.83
N ASP A 3 23.54 -37.66 -24.02
CA ASP A 3 22.71 -37.20 -22.91
C ASP A 3 21.97 -35.96 -23.44
N GLU A 4 20.80 -36.20 -24.03
CA GLU A 4 19.86 -35.19 -24.49
C GLU A 4 19.49 -34.25 -23.34
N ASP A 5 19.44 -32.95 -23.68
CA ASP A 5 18.83 -31.85 -22.94
C ASP A 5 17.58 -32.30 -22.15
N ASP A 6 17.71 -32.48 -20.83
CA ASP A 6 16.55 -32.56 -19.93
C ASP A 6 16.01 -31.14 -19.69
N CYS A 7 15.59 -30.51 -20.79
CA CYS A 7 14.78 -29.30 -20.75
C CYS A 7 13.39 -29.75 -20.29
N PRO A 8 12.80 -29.15 -19.23
CA PRO A 8 11.48 -29.55 -18.77
C PRO A 8 10.50 -29.52 -19.94
N LYS A 9 9.97 -30.71 -20.27
CA LYS A 9 9.05 -30.91 -21.39
C LYS A 9 7.96 -29.83 -21.33
N LEU A 10 7.77 -29.17 -22.47
CA LEU A 10 6.68 -28.25 -22.70
C LEU A 10 5.38 -28.93 -22.24
N VAL A 11 4.75 -28.42 -21.19
CA VAL A 11 3.38 -28.82 -20.85
C VAL A 11 2.52 -28.24 -21.98
N PRO A 12 1.90 -29.07 -22.83
CA PRO A 12 0.90 -28.58 -23.75
C PRO A 12 -0.23 -27.99 -22.91
N ILE A 13 -0.67 -26.78 -23.21
CA ILE A 13 -1.85 -26.22 -22.55
C ILE A 13 -3.04 -27.08 -23.03
N GLU A 14 -3.43 -28.07 -22.23
CA GLU A 14 -4.59 -28.94 -22.52
C GLU A 14 -5.92 -28.17 -22.48
N GLU A 15 -5.91 -26.94 -21.94
CA GLU A 15 -7.06 -26.05 -21.98
C GLU A 15 -6.93 -25.03 -23.12
N LYS A 16 -7.58 -25.33 -24.24
CA LYS A 16 -7.88 -24.34 -25.28
C LYS A 16 -8.58 -23.13 -24.63
N SER A 17 -7.85 -22.03 -24.47
CA SER A 17 -8.42 -20.72 -24.17
C SER A 17 -9.57 -20.44 -25.15
N LYS A 18 -10.78 -20.26 -24.62
CA LYS A 18 -12.04 -20.15 -25.39
C LYS A 18 -12.21 -18.83 -26.16
N THR A 19 -11.20 -17.96 -26.21
CA THR A 19 -11.27 -16.66 -26.92
C THR A 19 -10.17 -16.50 -27.98
N PRO A 20 -10.51 -16.12 -29.23
CA PRO A 20 -9.55 -15.91 -30.33
C PRO A 20 -8.46 -14.88 -30.02
N ALA A 21 -8.76 -13.89 -29.18
CA ALA A 21 -7.83 -12.83 -28.78
C ALA A 21 -6.61 -13.32 -27.99
N ALA A 22 -6.72 -14.44 -27.26
CA ALA A 22 -5.62 -15.01 -26.48
C ALA A 22 -4.66 -15.89 -27.30
N GLN A 23 -5.04 -16.32 -28.51
CA GLN A 23 -4.22 -17.22 -29.34
C GLN A 23 -3.04 -16.50 -30.02
N ILE A 24 -3.18 -15.21 -30.33
CA ILE A 24 -2.16 -14.43 -31.04
C ILE A 24 -0.90 -14.24 -30.19
N PRO A 25 -0.97 -13.77 -28.92
CA PRO A 25 0.23 -13.61 -28.09
C PRO A 25 0.96 -14.93 -27.82
N VAL A 26 0.23 -16.04 -27.62
CA VAL A 26 0.82 -17.36 -27.33
C VAL A 26 1.59 -17.90 -28.54
N THR A 27 1.04 -17.77 -29.74
CA THR A 27 1.71 -18.19 -30.99
C THR A 27 2.98 -17.39 -31.22
N ILE A 28 2.92 -16.08 -31.01
CA ILE A 28 4.05 -15.15 -31.14
C ILE A 28 5.17 -15.48 -30.14
N ILE A 29 4.83 -15.65 -28.86
CA ILE A 29 5.76 -15.98 -27.77
C ILE A 29 6.42 -17.35 -27.99
N THR A 30 5.64 -18.34 -28.45
CA THR A 30 6.17 -19.68 -28.73
C THR A 30 7.12 -19.66 -29.92
N GLY A 31 6.75 -18.94 -31.00
CA GLY A 31 7.62 -18.77 -32.16
C GLY A 31 8.97 -18.12 -31.83
N TYR A 32 9.00 -17.13 -30.92
CA TYR A 32 10.26 -16.52 -30.48
C TYR A 32 11.12 -17.44 -29.62
N LEU A 33 10.49 -18.27 -28.78
CA LEU A 33 11.22 -19.26 -28.01
C LEU A 33 11.84 -20.34 -28.90
N GLU A 34 11.16 -20.72 -29.98
CA GLU A 34 11.67 -21.71 -30.94
C GLU A 34 12.77 -21.13 -31.82
N SER A 35 12.61 -19.89 -32.30
CA SER A 35 13.61 -19.23 -33.14
C SER A 35 14.81 -18.68 -32.37
N GLU A 36 14.69 -18.53 -31.04
CA GLU A 36 15.64 -17.84 -30.16
C GLU A 36 15.94 -16.40 -30.61
N ARG A 37 15.03 -15.79 -31.39
CA ARG A 37 15.19 -14.45 -31.97
C ARG A 37 13.95 -13.60 -31.79
N MET A 38 14.12 -12.44 -31.18
CA MET A 38 13.05 -11.45 -31.04
C MET A 38 12.98 -10.49 -32.24
N PRO A 39 11.84 -9.80 -32.44
CA PRO A 39 11.68 -8.79 -33.49
C PRO A 39 12.66 -7.63 -33.36
N GLU A 40 13.13 -7.09 -34.49
CA GLU A 40 14.06 -5.96 -34.52
C GLU A 40 13.45 -4.68 -33.94
N GLU A 41 12.13 -4.52 -34.03
CA GLU A 41 11.40 -3.39 -33.46
C GLU A 41 11.55 -3.30 -31.93
N TRP A 42 11.72 -4.45 -31.25
CA TRP A 42 11.87 -4.49 -29.80
C TRP A 42 13.25 -4.04 -29.33
N ARG A 43 14.24 -4.04 -30.22
CA ARG A 43 15.60 -3.57 -29.91
C ARG A 43 15.68 -2.05 -29.72
N ARG A 44 14.68 -1.31 -30.20
CA ARG A 44 14.59 0.15 -30.08
C ARG A 44 13.91 0.57 -28.78
N SER A 45 14.41 1.65 -28.19
CA SER A 45 13.90 2.16 -26.92
C SER A 45 14.11 3.66 -26.76
N VAL A 46 13.37 4.24 -25.82
CA VAL A 46 13.46 5.67 -25.51
C VAL A 46 13.86 5.86 -24.06
N LEU A 47 15.01 6.48 -23.80
CA LEU A 47 15.45 6.83 -22.46
C LEU A 47 14.86 8.18 -22.06
N VAL A 48 14.17 8.23 -20.93
CA VAL A 48 13.64 9.46 -20.33
C VAL A 48 14.43 9.77 -19.05
N PRO A 49 15.14 10.91 -18.98
CA PRO A 49 15.86 11.31 -17.78
C PRO A 49 14.89 11.88 -16.75
N ILE A 50 14.88 11.31 -15.55
CA ILE A 50 14.09 11.78 -14.41
C ILE A 50 15.04 12.40 -13.39
N PHE A 51 14.82 13.67 -13.04
CA PHE A 51 15.65 14.36 -12.05
C PHE A 51 15.43 13.74 -10.66
N LYS A 52 16.53 13.48 -9.93
CA LYS A 52 16.49 12.85 -8.60
C LYS A 52 16.05 13.82 -7.48
N ASN A 53 15.60 15.03 -7.83
CA ASN A 53 15.22 16.11 -6.90
C ASN A 53 16.32 16.45 -5.89
N LYS A 54 17.59 16.25 -6.26
CA LYS A 54 18.77 16.49 -5.43
C LYS A 54 19.96 16.91 -6.30
N GLY A 55 20.73 17.88 -5.81
CA GLY A 55 21.94 18.39 -6.46
C GLY A 55 21.65 19.38 -7.60
N ASP A 56 22.69 19.69 -8.36
CA ASP A 56 22.61 20.60 -9.51
C ASP A 56 21.83 19.95 -10.67
N VAL A 57 20.85 20.68 -11.20
CA VAL A 57 20.00 20.32 -12.34
C VAL A 57 20.81 20.24 -13.64
N GLN A 58 21.95 20.92 -13.73
CA GLN A 58 22.83 20.84 -14.91
C GLN A 58 23.72 19.59 -14.91
N SER A 59 23.82 18.88 -13.79
CA SER A 59 24.65 17.69 -13.69
C SER A 59 23.91 16.43 -14.13
N CYS A 60 24.35 15.80 -15.22
CA CYS A 60 23.73 14.57 -15.75
C CYS A 60 23.71 13.40 -14.75
N SER A 61 24.62 13.36 -13.77
CA SER A 61 24.65 12.32 -12.73
C SER A 61 23.45 12.37 -11.76
N ASN A 62 22.79 13.53 -11.67
CA ASN A 62 21.61 13.76 -10.84
C ASN A 62 20.30 13.34 -11.54
N TYR A 63 20.38 12.76 -12.72
CA TYR A 63 19.24 12.16 -13.42
C TYR A 63 19.29 10.65 -13.32
N ARG A 64 18.11 10.03 -13.37
CA ARG A 64 17.91 8.59 -13.53
C ARG A 64 17.31 8.36 -14.91
N GLY A 65 18.01 7.64 -15.78
CA GLY A 65 17.51 7.31 -17.11
C GLY A 65 16.56 6.12 -17.04
N ILE A 66 15.27 6.33 -17.35
CA ILE A 66 14.31 5.22 -17.45
C ILE A 66 14.14 4.86 -18.93
N LYS A 67 14.41 3.61 -19.26
CA LYS A 67 14.28 3.04 -20.60
C LYS A 67 12.83 2.62 -20.83
N LEU A 68 12.15 3.33 -21.72
CA LEU A 68 10.83 2.95 -22.24
C LEU A 68 11.01 1.95 -23.37
N MET A 69 10.42 0.78 -23.18
CA MET A 69 10.52 -0.39 -24.06
C MET A 69 9.13 -0.80 -24.55
N SER A 70 9.07 -1.60 -25.62
CA SER A 70 7.81 -2.12 -26.14
C SER A 70 7.04 -2.91 -25.07
N HIS A 71 5.72 -2.72 -25.01
CA HIS A 71 4.84 -3.47 -24.11
C HIS A 71 4.91 -4.97 -24.36
N THR A 72 5.01 -5.38 -25.63
CA THR A 72 5.12 -6.80 -26.02
C THR A 72 6.45 -7.41 -25.60
N MET A 73 7.53 -6.63 -25.60
CA MET A 73 8.83 -7.06 -25.06
C MET A 73 8.75 -7.25 -23.55
N LYS A 74 8.10 -6.34 -22.81
CA LYS A 74 7.89 -6.51 -21.36
C LYS A 74 7.06 -7.75 -21.03
N LEU A 75 6.06 -8.08 -21.85
CA LEU A 75 5.30 -9.31 -21.69
C LEU A 75 6.21 -10.54 -21.85
N TRP A 76 7.04 -10.55 -22.90
CA TRP A 76 8.02 -11.61 -23.14
C TRP A 76 9.04 -11.75 -21.99
N GLU A 77 9.58 -10.63 -21.52
CA GLU A 77 10.48 -10.59 -20.36
C GLU A 77 9.85 -11.22 -19.11
N ARG A 78 8.57 -10.94 -18.82
CA ARG A 78 7.87 -11.56 -17.66
C ARG A 78 7.71 -13.06 -17.81
N VAL A 79 7.47 -13.56 -19.03
CA VAL A 79 7.38 -15.00 -19.30
C VAL A 79 8.73 -15.67 -19.07
N VAL A 80 9.81 -15.07 -19.56
CA VAL A 80 11.18 -15.58 -19.35
C VAL A 80 11.55 -15.51 -17.87
N GLU A 81 11.29 -14.40 -17.19
CA GLU A 81 11.53 -14.23 -15.75
C GLU A 81 10.82 -15.31 -14.94
N ALA A 82 9.52 -15.54 -15.18
CA ALA A 82 8.74 -16.54 -14.46
C ALA A 82 9.27 -17.96 -14.63
N ARG A 83 9.93 -18.26 -15.75
CA ARG A 83 10.58 -19.56 -16.01
C ARG A 83 11.94 -19.64 -15.34
N LEU A 84 12.77 -18.60 -15.45
CA LEU A 84 14.09 -18.57 -14.81
C LEU A 84 13.99 -18.68 -13.28
N ARG A 85 12.98 -18.03 -12.66
CA ARG A 85 12.72 -18.13 -11.22
C ARG A 85 12.39 -19.53 -10.71
N LYS A 86 12.00 -20.46 -11.59
CA LYS A 86 11.76 -21.87 -11.21
C LYS A 86 13.05 -22.68 -11.13
N VAL A 87 14.12 -22.21 -11.75
CA VAL A 87 15.40 -22.93 -11.90
C VAL A 87 16.48 -22.29 -11.02
N VAL A 88 16.49 -20.96 -10.95
CA VAL A 88 17.51 -20.21 -10.22
C VAL A 88 17.01 -19.90 -8.81
N GLU A 89 17.74 -20.40 -7.82
CA GLU A 89 17.57 -20.04 -6.42
C GLU A 89 18.52 -18.89 -6.06
N ILE A 90 18.00 -17.86 -5.40
CA ILE A 90 18.77 -16.70 -4.93
C ILE A 90 18.81 -16.74 -3.40
N CYS A 91 19.96 -16.39 -2.82
CA CYS A 91 20.22 -16.52 -1.39
C CYS A 91 19.24 -15.74 -0.50
N GLU A 92 19.15 -16.18 0.75
CA GLU A 92 18.26 -15.56 1.74
C GLU A 92 18.70 -14.14 2.13
N GLN A 93 19.97 -13.80 1.97
CA GLN A 93 20.54 -12.48 2.29
C GLN A 93 20.16 -11.40 1.28
N GLN A 94 19.66 -11.77 0.09
CA GLN A 94 19.15 -10.82 -0.90
C GLN A 94 17.66 -10.57 -0.67
N TYR A 95 17.32 -9.36 -0.24
CA TYR A 95 15.95 -8.88 0.01
C TYR A 95 15.37 -8.13 -1.19
N GLY A 96 16.22 -7.52 -2.03
CA GLY A 96 15.78 -6.75 -3.19
C GLY A 96 15.32 -7.65 -4.33
N PHE A 97 14.20 -7.27 -4.96
CA PHE A 97 13.60 -7.97 -6.13
C PHE A 97 13.24 -9.44 -5.91
N MET A 98 13.19 -9.87 -4.65
CA MET A 98 12.82 -11.21 -4.25
C MET A 98 11.34 -11.27 -3.87
N PRO A 99 10.60 -12.31 -4.32
CA PRO A 99 9.24 -12.51 -3.86
C PRO A 99 9.24 -12.71 -2.35
N ARG A 100 8.25 -12.14 -1.68
CA ARG A 100 8.04 -12.27 -0.23
C ARG A 100 9.11 -11.63 0.66
N LYS A 101 9.99 -10.79 0.10
CA LYS A 101 10.92 -9.96 0.86
C LYS A 101 10.70 -8.49 0.57
N SER A 102 10.87 -7.66 1.59
CA SER A 102 10.56 -6.24 1.58
C SER A 102 11.73 -5.43 2.15
N THR A 103 11.70 -4.11 1.94
CA THR A 103 12.65 -3.20 2.60
C THR A 103 12.51 -3.26 4.12
N THR A 104 11.29 -3.49 4.61
CA THR A 104 10.99 -3.59 6.04
C THR A 104 11.66 -4.80 6.69
N ASP A 105 11.75 -5.94 6.01
CA ASP A 105 12.41 -7.13 6.56
C ASP A 105 13.90 -6.88 6.82
N ALA A 106 14.59 -6.27 5.85
CA ALA A 106 16.01 -5.93 5.98
C ALA A 106 16.26 -4.85 7.05
N ILE A 107 15.40 -3.82 7.10
CA ILE A 107 15.46 -2.79 8.16
C ILE A 107 15.24 -3.42 9.54
N PHE A 108 14.26 -4.31 9.67
CA PHE A 108 13.91 -4.97 10.92
C PHE A 108 15.01 -5.89 11.42
N ALA A 109 15.58 -6.73 10.54
CA ALA A 109 16.71 -7.60 10.87
C ALA A 109 17.91 -6.79 11.39
N LEU A 110 18.23 -5.66 10.73
CA LEU A 110 19.27 -4.75 11.18
C LEU A 110 18.95 -4.12 12.54
N ARG A 111 17.73 -3.67 12.77
CA ARG A 111 17.31 -3.05 14.03
C ARG A 111 17.39 -4.02 15.21
N ILE A 112 16.90 -5.26 15.05
CA ILE A 112 17.03 -6.30 16.07
C ILE A 112 18.50 -6.55 16.40
N LEU A 113 19.36 -6.63 15.37
CA LEU A 113 20.78 -6.81 15.59
C LEU A 113 21.35 -5.66 16.40
N MET A 114 21.08 -4.42 16.02
CA MET A 114 21.55 -3.23 16.75
C MET A 114 21.05 -3.20 18.21
N GLU A 115 19.78 -3.50 18.43
CA GLU A 115 19.17 -3.56 19.76
C GLU A 115 19.81 -4.62 20.66
N LYS A 116 20.04 -5.83 20.14
CA LYS A 116 20.70 -6.92 20.87
C LYS A 116 22.11 -6.53 21.37
N TYR A 117 22.88 -5.80 20.56
CA TYR A 117 24.22 -5.34 20.95
C TYR A 117 24.15 -4.13 21.88
N ARG A 118 23.16 -3.26 21.66
CA ARG A 118 22.85 -2.14 22.55
C ARG A 118 22.60 -2.61 23.97
N ASP A 119 21.63 -3.49 24.15
CA ASP A 119 21.17 -4.00 25.45
C ASP A 119 22.26 -4.83 26.14
N GLY A 120 23.10 -5.51 25.35
CA GLY A 120 24.27 -6.23 25.84
C GLY A 120 25.48 -5.35 26.17
N GLN A 121 25.42 -4.03 26.00
CA GLN A 121 26.55 -3.09 26.17
C GLN A 121 27.81 -3.50 25.37
N ARG A 122 27.61 -4.09 24.19
CA ARG A 122 28.66 -4.53 23.26
C ARG A 122 28.67 -3.64 22.03
N GLU A 123 29.84 -3.45 21.45
CA GLU A 123 30.00 -2.72 20.20
C GLU A 123 29.47 -3.55 19.03
N LEU A 124 28.82 -2.86 18.08
CA LEU A 124 28.43 -3.43 16.79
C LEU A 124 28.86 -2.46 15.70
N HIS A 125 29.60 -2.96 14.73
CA HIS A 125 30.16 -2.20 13.62
C HIS A 125 29.37 -2.51 12.35
N CYS A 126 28.79 -1.48 11.73
CA CYS A 126 27.99 -1.61 10.52
C CYS A 126 28.58 -0.74 9.41
N VAL A 127 28.78 -1.30 8.22
CA VAL A 127 29.17 -0.55 7.02
C VAL A 127 28.04 -0.66 6.00
N PHE A 128 27.55 0.50 5.56
CA PHE A 128 26.54 0.64 4.51
C PHE A 128 27.26 0.92 3.19
N VAL A 129 27.22 -0.04 2.27
CA VAL A 129 27.93 0.00 0.99
C VAL A 129 26.93 0.30 -0.13
N ASP A 130 27.24 1.32 -0.94
CA ASP A 130 26.51 1.69 -2.16
C ASP A 130 27.38 1.43 -3.39
N LEU A 131 26.79 1.03 -4.51
CA LEU A 131 27.51 0.78 -5.76
C LEU A 131 27.32 1.92 -6.77
N GLU A 132 28.39 2.30 -7.46
CA GLU A 132 28.33 3.35 -8.47
C GLU A 132 27.56 2.88 -9.72
N LYS A 133 26.35 3.40 -9.94
CA LYS A 133 25.56 3.10 -11.16
C LYS A 133 25.45 1.59 -11.40
N ALA A 134 25.07 0.84 -10.37
CA ALA A 134 25.13 -0.63 -10.35
C ALA A 134 24.53 -1.28 -11.61
N TYR A 135 23.32 -0.87 -12.00
CA TYR A 135 22.62 -1.38 -13.19
C TYR A 135 23.39 -1.10 -14.48
N ASP A 136 23.94 0.10 -14.65
CA ASP A 136 24.61 0.53 -15.88
C ASP A 136 26.00 -0.12 -16.03
N ARG A 137 26.58 -0.64 -14.94
CA ARG A 137 27.93 -1.20 -14.92
C ARG A 137 28.02 -2.71 -15.12
N VAL A 138 26.91 -3.44 -14.98
CA VAL A 138 26.91 -4.91 -15.10
C VAL A 138 27.51 -5.32 -16.46
N PRO A 139 28.66 -6.02 -16.48
CA PRO A 139 29.23 -6.53 -17.72
C PRO A 139 28.36 -7.66 -18.28
N ARG A 140 28.10 -7.64 -19.59
CA ARG A 140 27.26 -8.68 -20.24
C ARG A 140 27.86 -10.07 -20.15
N GLU A 141 29.18 -10.18 -20.35
CA GLU A 141 29.88 -11.46 -20.21
C GLU A 141 29.73 -12.06 -18.80
N GLU A 142 29.78 -11.21 -17.77
CA GLU A 142 29.56 -11.64 -16.40
C GLU A 142 28.11 -12.09 -16.17
N LEU A 143 27.13 -11.40 -16.77
CA LEU A 143 25.73 -11.81 -16.72
C LEU A 143 25.53 -13.21 -17.34
N TRP A 144 26.09 -13.47 -18.53
CA TRP A 144 25.99 -14.78 -19.19
C TRP A 144 26.66 -15.88 -18.36
N TYR A 145 27.83 -15.58 -17.80
CA TYR A 145 28.53 -16.49 -16.89
C TYR A 145 27.68 -16.81 -15.65
N CYS A 146 27.09 -15.80 -15.01
CA CYS A 146 26.24 -15.98 -13.84
C CYS A 146 24.98 -16.79 -14.16
N MET A 147 24.35 -16.60 -15.33
CA MET A 147 23.20 -17.40 -15.76
C MET A 147 23.56 -18.88 -15.88
N ARG A 148 24.67 -19.20 -16.58
CA ARG A 148 25.13 -20.57 -16.75
C ARG A 148 25.49 -21.22 -15.41
N LYS A 149 26.21 -20.49 -14.56
CA LYS A 149 26.60 -20.97 -13.22
C LYS A 149 25.38 -21.22 -12.32
N SER A 150 24.29 -20.47 -12.52
CA SER A 150 23.03 -20.64 -11.80
C SER A 150 22.14 -21.77 -12.35
N GLY A 151 22.66 -22.61 -13.25
CA GLY A 151 21.93 -23.76 -13.81
C GLY A 151 20.92 -23.41 -14.89
N VAL A 152 20.96 -22.20 -15.46
CA VAL A 152 20.06 -21.82 -16.55
C VAL A 152 20.45 -22.54 -17.83
N ALA A 153 19.50 -23.23 -18.46
CA ALA A 153 19.72 -23.90 -19.74
C ALA A 153 20.18 -22.93 -20.84
N GLU A 154 21.12 -23.38 -21.68
CA GLU A 154 21.78 -22.52 -22.68
C GLU A 154 20.78 -21.85 -23.64
N LYS A 155 19.66 -22.52 -23.94
CA LYS A 155 18.56 -21.94 -24.72
C LYS A 155 18.04 -20.62 -24.13
N TYR A 156 17.82 -20.55 -22.81
CA TYR A 156 17.39 -19.32 -22.16
C TYR A 156 18.52 -18.29 -22.09
N VAL A 157 19.78 -18.72 -21.97
CA VAL A 157 20.94 -17.81 -22.04
C VAL A 157 20.96 -17.12 -23.41
N ARG A 158 20.82 -17.85 -24.52
CA ARG A 158 20.77 -17.30 -25.88
C ARG A 158 19.58 -16.36 -26.09
N VAL A 159 18.40 -16.71 -25.57
CA VAL A 159 17.22 -15.83 -25.61
C VAL A 159 17.48 -14.50 -24.90
N VAL A 160 18.09 -14.53 -23.70
CA VAL A 160 18.41 -13.28 -22.98
C VAL A 160 19.56 -12.53 -23.67
N GLN A 161 20.58 -13.22 -24.21
CA GLN A 161 21.62 -12.60 -25.03
C GLN A 161 21.03 -11.81 -26.20
N ASP A 162 20.10 -12.41 -26.93
CA ASP A 162 19.42 -11.75 -28.04
C ASP A 162 18.66 -10.50 -27.59
N MET A 163 18.10 -10.46 -26.37
CA MET A 163 17.43 -9.27 -25.82
C MET A 163 18.36 -8.06 -25.67
N TYR A 164 19.64 -8.29 -25.36
CA TYR A 164 20.63 -7.24 -25.11
C TYR A 164 21.46 -6.90 -26.36
N GLU A 165 21.60 -7.83 -27.28
CA GLU A 165 22.32 -7.61 -28.53
C GLU A 165 21.65 -6.53 -29.41
N ARG A 166 22.48 -5.73 -30.08
CA ARG A 166 22.04 -4.72 -31.06
C ARG A 166 20.95 -3.76 -30.52
N SER A 167 20.85 -3.59 -29.20
CA SER A 167 19.88 -2.67 -28.60
C SER A 167 20.27 -1.22 -28.87
N ARG A 168 19.30 -0.44 -29.34
CA ARG A 168 19.46 0.97 -29.69
C ARG A 168 18.54 1.85 -28.87
N THR A 169 19.03 3.02 -28.51
CA THR A 169 18.32 3.94 -27.63
C THR A 169 18.42 5.37 -28.16
N VAL A 170 17.33 6.11 -28.03
CA VAL A 170 17.30 7.59 -28.16
C VAL A 170 17.00 8.18 -26.79
N VAL A 171 17.53 9.36 -26.48
CA VAL A 171 17.19 10.07 -25.24
C VAL A 171 16.11 11.11 -25.56
N ARG A 172 15.01 11.10 -24.82
CA ARG A 172 13.92 12.09 -24.94
C ARG A 172 14.06 13.14 -23.85
N CYS A 173 14.36 14.37 -24.26
CA CYS A 173 14.52 15.54 -23.42
C CYS A 173 13.37 16.54 -23.67
N ALA A 174 13.28 17.60 -22.86
CA ALA A 174 12.34 18.71 -23.08
C ALA A 174 12.52 19.42 -24.43
N VAL A 175 13.73 19.38 -25.00
CA VAL A 175 14.08 20.02 -26.29
C VAL A 175 13.92 19.12 -27.51
N GLY A 176 13.53 17.84 -27.33
CA GLY A 176 13.38 16.88 -28.41
C GLY A 176 14.07 15.53 -28.14
N GLN A 177 14.21 14.71 -29.17
CA GLN A 177 14.91 13.43 -29.12
C GLN A 177 16.35 13.59 -29.65
N THR A 178 17.30 12.90 -29.02
CA THR A 178 18.68 12.83 -29.49
C THR A 178 18.81 11.88 -30.70
N GLU A 179 20.00 11.87 -31.30
CA GLU A 179 20.41 10.80 -32.20
C GLU A 179 20.41 9.43 -31.50
N GLU A 180 20.22 8.37 -32.29
CA GLU A 180 20.21 6.98 -31.83
C GLU A 180 21.63 6.50 -31.55
N PHE A 181 21.82 5.81 -30.42
CA PHE A 181 23.10 5.20 -30.06
C PHE A 181 22.93 3.75 -29.57
N ASN A 182 23.99 2.96 -29.69
CA ASN A 182 24.03 1.57 -29.24
C ASN A 182 24.24 1.48 -27.72
N VAL A 183 23.54 0.55 -27.07
CA VAL A 183 23.77 0.21 -25.67
C VAL A 183 24.58 -1.07 -25.63
N GLU A 184 25.77 -1.02 -25.02
CA GLU A 184 26.73 -2.15 -25.00
C GLU A 184 26.95 -2.74 -23.61
N VAL A 185 26.68 -1.98 -22.54
CA VAL A 185 26.91 -2.39 -21.15
C VAL A 185 25.66 -2.14 -20.31
N GLY A 186 25.53 -2.88 -19.23
CA GLY A 186 24.50 -2.67 -18.22
C GLY A 186 23.15 -3.30 -18.55
N LEU A 187 22.32 -3.33 -17.52
CA LEU A 187 20.96 -3.82 -17.56
C LEU A 187 20.00 -2.72 -18.02
N HIS A 188 18.88 -3.10 -18.64
CA HIS A 188 17.88 -2.15 -19.09
C HIS A 188 17.05 -1.64 -17.90
N GLN A 189 17.29 -0.39 -17.48
CA GLN A 189 16.58 0.23 -16.37
C GLN A 189 15.14 0.60 -16.75
N GLY A 190 14.18 -0.30 -16.50
CA GLY A 190 12.79 -0.22 -16.98
C GLY A 190 12.26 -1.52 -17.63
N SER A 191 13.15 -2.48 -17.83
CA SER A 191 12.84 -3.88 -18.19
C SER A 191 12.18 -4.61 -17.01
N ALA A 192 11.29 -5.54 -17.32
CA ALA A 192 10.69 -6.42 -16.32
C ALA A 192 11.66 -7.51 -15.85
N LEU A 193 12.61 -7.93 -16.69
CA LEU A 193 13.56 -9.01 -16.43
C LEU A 193 14.84 -8.52 -15.72
N SER A 194 15.31 -7.30 -16.01
CA SER A 194 16.53 -6.73 -15.43
C SER A 194 16.64 -6.84 -13.90
N PRO A 195 15.59 -6.59 -13.09
CA PRO A 195 15.71 -6.69 -11.64
C PRO A 195 16.08 -8.09 -11.14
N PHE A 196 15.52 -9.13 -11.77
CA PHE A 196 15.83 -10.51 -11.44
C PHE A 196 17.25 -10.89 -11.87
N LEU A 197 17.66 -10.50 -13.08
CA LEU A 197 19.03 -10.70 -13.57
C LEU A 197 20.05 -10.01 -12.66
N PHE A 198 19.75 -8.80 -12.20
CA PHE A 198 20.60 -8.07 -11.26
C PHE A 198 20.74 -8.82 -9.93
N ALA A 199 19.63 -9.30 -9.36
CA ALA A 199 19.65 -10.05 -8.11
C ALA A 199 20.47 -11.34 -8.24
N MET A 200 20.35 -12.06 -9.36
CA MET A 200 21.15 -13.26 -9.66
C MET A 200 22.65 -12.94 -9.81
N VAL A 201 23.01 -11.86 -10.49
CA VAL A 201 24.42 -11.44 -10.58
C VAL A 201 24.96 -11.08 -9.20
N MET A 202 24.24 -10.27 -8.42
CA MET A 202 24.64 -9.92 -7.06
C MET A 202 24.78 -11.15 -6.16
N ASP A 203 23.91 -12.15 -6.32
CA ASP A 203 24.03 -13.44 -5.63
C ASP A 203 25.36 -14.13 -5.93
N GLN A 204 25.67 -14.31 -7.22
CA GLN A 204 26.88 -14.99 -7.67
C GLN A 204 28.17 -14.23 -7.33
N LEU A 205 28.12 -12.90 -7.35
CA LEU A 205 29.27 -12.07 -6.96
C LEU A 205 29.54 -12.12 -5.45
N SER A 206 28.48 -12.29 -4.65
CA SER A 206 28.57 -12.27 -3.19
C SER A 206 28.81 -13.64 -2.56
N GLU A 207 28.71 -14.73 -3.33
CA GLU A 207 28.76 -16.12 -2.83
C GLU A 207 29.94 -16.41 -1.88
N GLU A 208 31.15 -15.92 -2.21
CA GLU A 208 32.37 -16.18 -1.44
C GLU A 208 32.54 -15.25 -0.22
N VAL A 209 31.79 -14.15 -0.14
CA VAL A 209 32.01 -13.06 0.83
C VAL A 209 30.82 -12.78 1.74
N ARG A 210 29.62 -13.25 1.36
CA ARG A 210 28.39 -13.07 2.13
C ARG A 210 28.42 -13.89 3.41
N GLN A 211 28.03 -13.26 4.51
CA GLN A 211 27.80 -13.92 5.79
C GLN A 211 26.30 -14.20 5.96
N GLU A 212 25.95 -15.10 6.88
CA GLU A 212 24.55 -15.38 7.19
C GLU A 212 23.81 -14.13 7.68
N SER A 213 22.51 -14.05 7.40
CA SER A 213 21.69 -12.96 7.93
C SER A 213 21.63 -13.09 9.47
N PRO A 214 21.76 -12.00 10.25
CA PRO A 214 21.74 -10.58 9.86
C PRO A 214 23.13 -9.94 9.65
N TRP A 215 24.22 -10.70 9.54
CA TRP A 215 25.58 -10.13 9.40
C TRP A 215 25.86 -9.54 8.03
N THR A 216 25.20 -10.06 7.00
CA THR A 216 25.15 -9.44 5.68
C THR A 216 23.71 -9.37 5.22
N MET A 217 23.28 -8.19 4.79
CA MET A 217 21.96 -7.97 4.18
C MET A 217 22.14 -7.17 2.90
N MET A 218 21.54 -7.65 1.81
CA MET A 218 21.55 -6.98 0.53
C MET A 218 20.13 -6.60 0.15
N PHE A 219 19.93 -5.38 -0.35
CA PHE A 219 18.70 -4.99 -1.02
C PHE A 219 19.07 -4.42 -2.38
N ALA A 220 19.05 -5.27 -3.40
CA ALA A 220 19.63 -4.96 -4.69
C ALA A 220 21.10 -4.53 -4.54
N ASP A 221 21.41 -3.26 -4.78
CA ASP A 221 22.74 -2.66 -4.71
C ASP A 221 23.10 -2.08 -3.33
N ASP A 222 22.12 -1.90 -2.44
CA ASP A 222 22.36 -1.46 -1.07
C ASP A 222 22.80 -2.65 -0.20
N ILE A 223 24.04 -2.66 0.27
CA ILE A 223 24.61 -3.75 1.07
C ILE A 223 24.93 -3.25 2.48
N VAL A 224 24.56 -4.03 3.49
CA VAL A 224 24.94 -3.79 4.89
C VAL A 224 25.79 -4.95 5.38
N ILE A 225 26.96 -4.62 5.90
CA ILE A 225 27.93 -5.56 6.46
C ILE A 225 28.09 -5.23 7.94
N CYS A 226 27.81 -6.20 8.81
CA CYS A 226 27.88 -6.05 10.25
C CYS A 226 28.96 -6.97 10.85
N SER A 227 29.58 -6.53 11.96
CA SER A 227 30.51 -7.36 12.73
C SER A 227 30.61 -6.88 14.17
N GLU A 228 31.02 -7.77 15.08
CA GLU A 228 31.29 -7.45 16.49
C GLU A 228 32.62 -6.70 16.69
N SER A 229 33.53 -6.75 15.70
CA SER A 229 34.83 -6.07 15.75
C SER A 229 35.02 -5.17 14.54
N ARG A 230 35.60 -3.99 14.79
CA ARG A 230 35.99 -3.00 13.78
C ARG A 230 36.96 -3.59 12.75
N GLU A 231 37.97 -4.32 13.21
CA GLU A 231 38.97 -4.95 12.35
C GLU A 231 38.32 -5.99 11.43
N GLN A 232 37.37 -6.76 11.97
CA GLN A 232 36.66 -7.77 11.19
C GLN A 232 35.71 -7.14 10.16
N VAL A 233 35.01 -6.05 10.47
CA VAL A 233 34.17 -5.37 9.47
C VAL A 233 35.01 -4.73 8.36
N GLU A 234 36.21 -4.23 8.69
CA GLU A 234 37.17 -3.69 7.71
C GLU A 234 37.65 -4.77 6.74
N VAL A 235 38.04 -5.94 7.28
CA VAL A 235 38.43 -7.10 6.47
C VAL A 235 37.26 -7.56 5.57
N ASN A 236 36.04 -7.61 6.10
CA ASN A 236 34.87 -7.99 5.33
C ASN A 236 34.57 -6.97 4.22
N LEU A 237 34.66 -5.68 4.52
CA LEU A 237 34.48 -4.61 3.53
C LEU A 237 35.49 -4.72 2.38
N GLU A 238 36.77 -4.99 2.67
CA GLU A 238 37.79 -5.20 1.63
C GLU A 238 37.53 -6.46 0.79
N ARG A 239 37.06 -7.55 1.42
CA ARG A 239 36.66 -8.76 0.70
C ARG A 239 35.50 -8.47 -0.26
N TRP A 240 34.49 -7.74 0.21
CA TRP A 240 33.35 -7.30 -0.61
C TRP A 240 33.79 -6.42 -1.78
N ARG A 241 34.63 -5.42 -1.52
CA ARG A 241 35.21 -4.57 -2.57
C ARG A 241 35.93 -5.42 -3.62
N PHE A 242 36.83 -6.32 -3.20
CA PHE A 242 37.58 -7.15 -4.12
C PHE A 242 36.68 -8.07 -4.95
N ALA A 243 35.67 -8.70 -4.32
CA ALA A 243 34.74 -9.59 -4.99
C ALA A 243 33.89 -8.88 -6.07
N LEU A 244 33.46 -7.66 -5.79
CA LEU A 244 32.67 -6.83 -6.71
C LEU A 244 33.54 -6.20 -7.82
N GLU A 245 34.65 -5.55 -7.44
CA GLU A 245 35.48 -4.79 -8.39
C GLU A 245 36.18 -5.68 -9.40
N ARG A 246 36.62 -6.90 -9.00
CA ARG A 246 37.24 -7.85 -9.93
C ARG A 246 36.30 -8.31 -11.06
N ARG A 247 34.98 -8.15 -10.87
CA ARG A 247 33.94 -8.51 -11.85
C ARG A 247 33.20 -7.30 -12.42
N GLY A 248 33.82 -6.12 -12.33
CA GLY A 248 33.35 -4.88 -12.98
C GLY A 248 32.37 -4.03 -12.19
N MET A 249 32.01 -4.41 -10.96
CA MET A 249 31.11 -3.66 -10.08
C MET A 249 31.89 -2.78 -9.11
N LYS A 250 31.68 -1.47 -9.13
CA LYS A 250 32.49 -0.51 -8.36
C LYS A 250 31.76 0.01 -7.12
N VAL A 251 32.43 -0.03 -5.97
CA VAL A 251 31.94 0.52 -4.70
C VAL A 251 32.02 2.05 -4.70
N SER A 252 30.94 2.72 -4.29
CA SER A 252 30.86 4.18 -4.17
C SER A 252 31.49 4.64 -2.85
N ARG A 253 32.72 5.13 -2.91
CA ARG A 253 33.44 5.60 -1.72
C ARG A 253 32.75 6.77 -1.01
N SER A 254 32.18 7.70 -1.78
CA SER A 254 31.55 8.92 -1.23
C SER A 254 30.20 8.68 -0.55
N LYS A 255 29.55 7.55 -0.84
CA LYS A 255 28.26 7.17 -0.26
C LYS A 255 28.35 5.98 0.69
N THR A 256 29.47 5.28 0.71
CA THR A 256 29.72 4.22 1.68
C THR A 256 29.97 4.87 3.04
N GLU A 257 29.19 4.50 4.04
CA GLU A 257 29.22 5.11 5.37
C GLU A 257 29.36 4.03 6.46
N TYR A 258 30.02 4.37 7.56
CA TYR A 258 30.30 3.48 8.68
C TYR A 258 29.56 3.96 9.94
N MET A 259 28.96 3.04 10.69
CA MET A 259 28.27 3.30 11.95
C MET A 259 28.74 2.34 13.03
N CYS A 260 28.90 2.84 14.25
CA CYS A 260 29.22 2.04 15.43
C CYS A 260 28.12 2.22 16.48
N VAL A 261 27.54 1.13 16.95
CA VAL A 261 26.59 1.10 18.09
C VAL A 261 27.39 0.89 19.37
N ASN A 262 26.99 1.56 20.47
CA ASN A 262 27.66 1.47 21.78
C ASN A 262 29.16 1.79 21.74
N GLU A 263 29.53 2.78 20.93
CA GLU A 263 30.91 3.21 20.77
C GLU A 263 31.61 3.49 22.11
N ARG A 264 32.77 2.86 22.32
CA ARG A 264 33.65 3.12 23.48
C ARG A 264 34.67 4.20 23.14
N GLU A 265 35.18 4.92 24.15
CA GLU A 265 36.23 5.92 23.96
C GLU A 265 37.45 5.30 23.26
N GLY A 266 37.80 5.80 22.07
CA GLY A 266 38.91 5.30 21.25
C GLY A 266 38.51 4.40 20.07
N SER A 267 37.22 4.12 19.87
CA SER A 267 36.74 3.35 18.71
C SER A 267 36.94 4.15 17.41
N GLY A 268 38.02 3.84 16.68
CA GLY A 268 38.37 4.51 15.42
C GLY A 268 37.34 4.32 14.30
N THR A 269 37.68 4.79 13.10
CA THR A 269 36.90 4.49 11.89
C THR A 269 37.43 3.24 11.17
N VAL A 270 36.69 2.80 10.15
CA VAL A 270 37.03 1.72 9.23
C VAL A 270 37.68 2.32 7.99
N ARG A 271 38.61 1.59 7.37
CA ARG A 271 39.28 2.01 6.14
C ARG A 271 38.82 1.19 4.93
N LEU A 272 38.75 1.85 3.78
CA LEU A 272 38.57 1.25 2.47
C LEU A 272 39.73 1.69 1.59
N GLN A 273 40.57 0.73 1.18
CA GLN A 273 41.82 0.93 0.44
C GLN A 273 42.79 1.91 1.12
N GLY A 274 42.80 1.91 2.45
CA GLY A 274 43.62 2.80 3.27
C GLY A 274 43.03 4.19 3.53
N GLU A 275 41.92 4.56 2.88
CA GLU A 275 41.19 5.80 3.13
C GLU A 275 40.11 5.59 4.20
N GLU A 276 39.91 6.58 5.07
CA GLU A 276 38.89 6.51 6.11
C GLU A 276 37.47 6.60 5.54
N VAL A 277 36.62 5.63 5.89
CA VAL A 277 35.18 5.66 5.59
C VAL A 277 34.52 6.67 6.52
N LYS A 278 33.58 7.45 5.98
CA LYS A 278 32.85 8.46 6.75
C LYS A 278 32.04 7.79 7.86
N LYS A 279 32.37 8.10 9.11
CA LYS A 279 31.64 7.65 10.30
C LYS A 279 30.39 8.51 10.51
N VAL A 280 29.23 7.88 10.74
CA VAL A 280 27.95 8.55 10.95
C VAL A 280 27.23 8.02 12.18
N GLN A 281 26.46 8.90 12.82
CA GLN A 281 25.57 8.56 13.94
C GLN A 281 24.14 8.26 13.45
N GLU A 282 23.79 8.72 12.25
CA GLU A 282 22.50 8.53 11.59
C GLU A 282 22.73 8.15 10.13
N PHE A 283 22.03 7.13 9.63
CA PHE A 283 22.08 6.69 8.24
C PHE A 283 20.68 6.44 7.70
N LYS A 284 20.40 6.85 6.45
CA LYS A 284 19.12 6.57 5.79
C LYS A 284 19.19 5.26 5.01
N TYR A 285 18.76 4.17 5.65
CA TYR A 285 18.74 2.83 5.07
C TYR A 285 17.36 2.48 4.51
N LEU A 286 17.28 2.19 3.20
CA LEU A 286 16.05 1.76 2.50
C LEU A 286 14.81 2.64 2.76
N GLY A 287 15.04 3.94 2.96
CA GLY A 287 13.99 4.92 3.21
C GLY A 287 13.74 5.27 4.68
N SER A 288 14.26 4.48 5.64
CA SER A 288 14.14 4.73 7.08
C SER A 288 15.46 5.23 7.67
N THR A 289 15.37 6.10 8.69
CA THR A 289 16.52 6.55 9.46
C THR A 289 16.91 5.51 10.53
N VAL A 290 18.17 5.10 10.53
CA VAL A 290 18.80 4.22 11.54
C VAL A 290 19.83 5.02 12.33
N GLN A 291 19.86 4.89 13.65
CA GLN A 291 20.76 5.66 14.54
C GLN A 291 21.62 4.73 15.40
N SER A 292 22.86 5.15 15.65
CA SER A 292 23.87 4.43 16.44
C SER A 292 23.48 4.17 17.89
N ASN A 293 22.68 5.05 18.51
CA ASN A 293 22.15 4.87 19.87
C ASN A 293 20.96 3.89 19.91
N GLY A 294 20.53 3.36 18.74
CA GLY A 294 19.33 2.55 18.60
C GLY A 294 18.04 3.29 18.98
N GLU A 295 18.11 4.59 19.28
CA GLU A 295 16.93 5.39 19.41
C GLU A 295 16.34 5.51 18.02
N CYS A 296 15.06 5.25 17.91
CA CYS A 296 14.33 5.56 16.70
C CYS A 296 13.99 7.06 16.71
N GLY A 297 15.06 7.86 16.75
CA GLY A 297 15.09 9.27 17.08
C GLY A 297 14.38 10.08 16.02
N LYS A 298 13.23 10.62 16.40
CA LYS A 298 12.29 11.48 15.65
C LYS A 298 11.20 10.76 14.85
N GLU A 299 11.44 9.59 14.26
CA GLU A 299 10.44 8.95 13.38
C GLU A 299 9.43 8.07 14.14
N VAL A 300 9.89 7.25 15.09
CA VAL A 300 9.03 6.40 15.95
C VAL A 300 8.55 7.13 17.18
N LYS A 301 9.31 8.09 17.76
CA LYS A 301 8.71 9.02 18.74
C LYS A 301 7.57 9.83 18.11
N LYS A 302 7.68 10.25 16.83
CA LYS A 302 6.52 10.77 16.09
C LYS A 302 5.44 9.71 15.90
N ARG A 303 5.73 8.49 15.42
CA ARG A 303 4.68 7.49 15.12
C ARG A 303 4.01 6.85 16.35
N VAL A 304 4.73 6.63 17.44
CA VAL A 304 4.23 6.06 18.71
C VAL A 304 3.55 7.13 19.56
N GLN A 305 4.01 8.40 19.55
CA GLN A 305 3.23 9.51 20.14
C GLN A 305 2.07 9.97 19.24
N ALA A 306 2.15 9.82 17.91
CA ALA A 306 1.08 10.16 16.95
C ALA A 306 0.15 8.98 16.58
N GLY A 307 0.33 7.81 17.17
CA GLY A 307 -0.63 6.71 17.03
C GLY A 307 -1.91 7.08 17.76
N ALA A 308 -3.03 7.17 17.03
CA ALA A 308 -4.33 7.49 17.61
C ALA A 308 -4.84 6.47 18.66
N GLY A 309 -4.17 5.33 18.78
CA GLY A 309 -4.52 4.24 19.70
C GLY A 309 -5.32 3.11 19.05
N LYS A 310 -5.14 2.91 17.73
CA LYS A 310 -5.75 1.80 16.97
C LYS A 310 -5.34 0.43 17.51
N THR A 311 -4.04 0.18 17.66
CA THR A 311 -3.51 -1.06 18.26
C THR A 311 -3.98 -1.24 19.71
N THR A 312 -4.02 -0.17 20.49
CA THR A 312 -4.55 -0.22 21.87
C THR A 312 -6.03 -0.59 21.90
N LEU A 313 -6.83 -0.08 20.96
CA LEU A 313 -8.23 -0.44 20.82
C LEU A 313 -8.39 -1.91 20.39
N LEU A 314 -7.59 -2.37 19.42
CA LEU A 314 -7.60 -3.77 18.97
C LEU A 314 -7.28 -4.73 20.13
N ASN A 315 -6.21 -4.47 20.87
CA ASN A 315 -5.83 -5.30 22.02
C ASN A 315 -6.90 -5.27 23.11
N TYR A 316 -7.55 -4.12 23.33
CA TYR A 316 -8.66 -4.02 24.26
C TYR A 316 -9.88 -4.83 23.80
N ILE A 317 -10.25 -4.79 22.52
CA ILE A 317 -11.32 -5.61 21.98
C ILE A 317 -10.98 -7.10 22.13
N LEU A 318 -9.74 -7.52 21.89
CA LEU A 318 -9.35 -8.92 22.00
C LEU A 318 -9.29 -9.44 23.44
N ALA A 319 -8.86 -8.61 24.39
CA ALA A 319 -8.70 -9.02 25.79
C ALA A 319 -10.04 -9.11 26.56
N GLU A 320 -11.03 -8.30 26.19
CA GLU A 320 -12.26 -8.17 26.96
C GLU A 320 -13.30 -9.24 26.62
N GLN A 321 -14.11 -9.62 27.62
CA GLN A 321 -15.16 -10.63 27.44
C GLN A 321 -16.40 -10.03 26.79
N HIS A 322 -16.58 -10.29 25.49
CA HIS A 322 -17.75 -9.86 24.71
C HIS A 322 -18.49 -11.03 24.05
N ASN A 323 -18.14 -12.28 24.38
CA ASN A 323 -18.76 -13.53 23.87
C ASN A 323 -18.78 -13.66 22.34
N LYS A 324 -17.89 -12.96 21.61
CA LYS A 324 -17.74 -13.10 20.17
C LYS A 324 -16.38 -13.68 19.81
N ARG A 325 -16.35 -14.49 18.77
CA ARG A 325 -15.10 -15.00 18.19
C ARG A 325 -14.65 -14.05 17.10
N ILE A 326 -13.52 -13.37 17.31
CA ILE A 326 -13.05 -12.31 16.42
C ILE A 326 -11.81 -12.79 15.66
N ALA A 327 -11.85 -12.68 14.33
CA ALA A 327 -10.68 -12.78 13.48
C ALA A 327 -10.09 -11.38 13.25
N VAL A 328 -8.77 -11.25 13.29
CA VAL A 328 -8.11 -9.95 13.08
C VAL A 328 -7.19 -10.02 11.87
N ILE A 329 -7.36 -9.05 10.98
CA ILE A 329 -6.49 -8.81 9.83
C ILE A 329 -5.73 -7.52 10.10
N LEU A 330 -4.44 -7.65 10.37
CA LEU A 330 -3.55 -6.50 10.60
C LEU A 330 -2.86 -6.11 9.30
N ASN A 331 -2.86 -4.81 9.00
CA ASN A 331 -2.21 -4.24 7.83
C ASN A 331 -0.88 -3.55 8.18
N GLU A 332 -0.65 -3.16 9.43
CA GLU A 332 0.65 -2.65 9.91
C GLU A 332 1.26 -3.60 10.95
N PHE A 333 2.53 -3.94 10.75
CA PHE A 333 3.35 -4.62 11.75
C PHE A 333 3.54 -3.69 12.96
N GLY A 334 2.92 -4.01 14.09
CA GLY A 334 3.35 -3.50 15.39
C GLY A 334 4.57 -4.29 15.88
N GLU A 335 5.62 -3.61 16.33
CA GLU A 335 6.85 -4.17 16.94
C GLU A 335 6.61 -4.93 18.28
N GLY A 336 5.36 -5.33 18.59
CA GLY A 336 4.95 -6.02 19.83
C GLY A 336 4.94 -7.55 19.79
N ASN A 337 5.09 -8.16 18.60
CA ASN A 337 4.85 -9.60 18.41
C ASN A 337 5.81 -10.55 19.17
N ALA A 338 6.86 -10.05 19.82
CA ALA A 338 7.73 -10.88 20.67
C ALA A 338 7.26 -10.97 22.14
N LEU A 339 6.52 -9.98 22.65
CA LEU A 339 5.98 -9.99 24.02
C LEU A 339 4.53 -10.48 24.09
N GLU A 340 3.77 -10.36 23.00
CA GLU A 340 2.32 -10.61 23.01
C GLU A 340 1.91 -12.07 22.75
N LYS A 341 2.78 -12.92 22.16
CA LYS A 341 2.56 -14.37 22.15
C LYS A 341 2.46 -15.01 23.55
N SER A 342 2.95 -14.31 24.59
CA SER A 342 2.95 -14.80 25.97
C SER A 342 1.85 -14.21 26.87
N LEU A 343 1.07 -13.23 26.41
CA LEU A 343 0.04 -12.59 27.24
C LEU A 343 -1.40 -13.08 26.98
N ALA A 344 -1.63 -13.83 25.90
CA ALA A 344 -2.88 -14.56 25.66
C ALA A 344 -2.84 -15.96 26.32
N VAL A 345 -2.76 -15.98 27.65
CA VAL A 345 -3.20 -17.15 28.44
C VAL A 345 -4.39 -16.67 29.27
N SER A 346 -5.59 -16.72 28.70
CA SER A 346 -6.81 -16.60 29.50
C SER A 346 -7.15 -17.98 30.06
N GLN A 347 -7.43 -18.01 31.36
CA GLN A 347 -7.59 -19.20 32.20
C GLN A 347 -8.88 -20.02 31.95
N ALA A 348 -9.52 -19.92 30.78
CA ALA A 348 -10.79 -20.59 30.55
C ALA A 348 -11.06 -20.90 29.06
N GLY A 349 -10.29 -21.83 28.51
CA GLY A 349 -10.79 -22.92 27.64
C GLY A 349 -11.43 -22.64 26.27
N GLU A 350 -11.98 -21.47 25.96
CA GLU A 350 -12.69 -21.23 24.69
C GLU A 350 -12.56 -19.78 24.21
N LEU A 351 -11.37 -19.41 23.71
CA LEU A 351 -11.21 -18.29 22.78
C LEU A 351 -10.41 -18.79 21.58
N TYR A 352 -11.05 -18.86 20.42
CA TYR A 352 -10.39 -19.18 19.15
C TYR A 352 -9.94 -17.87 18.52
N GLU A 353 -8.67 -17.52 18.72
CA GLU A 353 -8.04 -16.36 18.10
C GLU A 353 -7.24 -16.82 16.88
N GLU A 354 -7.59 -16.30 15.70
CA GLU A 354 -6.82 -16.56 14.49
C GLU A 354 -6.24 -15.27 13.94
N TRP A 355 -4.91 -15.21 13.96
CA TRP A 355 -4.12 -14.11 13.46
C TRP A 355 -3.76 -14.39 12.00
N LEU A 356 -4.29 -13.58 11.08
CA LEU A 356 -3.95 -13.65 9.66
C LEU A 356 -3.23 -12.37 9.25
N GLU A 357 -1.91 -12.50 9.13
CA GLU A 357 -1.04 -11.44 8.63
C GLU A 357 -1.19 -11.31 7.11
N LEU A 358 -1.46 -10.09 6.62
CA LEU A 358 -1.40 -9.78 5.20
C LEU A 358 0.06 -9.82 4.74
N ARG A 359 0.47 -10.94 4.12
CA ARG A 359 1.82 -11.07 3.57
C ARG A 359 1.95 -10.26 2.28
N ASN A 360 2.53 -9.07 2.40
CA ASN A 360 2.86 -8.13 1.33
C ASN A 360 1.64 -7.50 0.63
N GLY A 361 1.08 -6.45 1.22
CA GLY A 361 0.21 -5.51 0.53
C GLY A 361 -0.82 -4.89 1.47
N CYS A 362 -1.04 -3.57 1.33
CA CYS A 362 -2.22 -2.97 1.92
C CYS A 362 -3.45 -3.53 1.22
N LEU A 363 -4.53 -3.79 1.97
CA LEU A 363 -5.81 -4.16 1.38
C LEU A 363 -6.27 -3.12 0.32
N CYS A 364 -5.83 -1.87 0.47
CA CYS A 364 -6.11 -0.74 -0.43
C CYS A 364 -5.13 -0.56 -1.61
N CYS A 365 -4.11 -1.41 -1.79
CA CYS A 365 -3.23 -1.34 -2.96
C CYS A 365 -3.98 -1.89 -4.19
N SER A 366 -3.79 -1.27 -5.36
CA SER A 366 -4.38 -1.65 -6.67
C SER A 366 -4.06 -3.08 -7.16
N VAL A 367 -3.38 -3.88 -6.34
CA VAL A 367 -3.18 -5.31 -6.52
C VAL A 367 -4.37 -6.02 -5.88
N LYS A 368 -5.45 -6.17 -6.66
CA LYS A 368 -6.71 -6.84 -6.25
C LYS A 368 -6.53 -8.23 -5.61
N ASP A 369 -5.36 -8.86 -5.72
CA ASP A 369 -5.17 -10.28 -5.40
C ASP A 369 -4.83 -10.63 -3.94
N ASN A 370 -4.29 -9.73 -3.11
CA ASN A 370 -3.76 -10.14 -1.80
C ASN A 370 -4.77 -10.00 -0.65
N GLY A 371 -5.61 -8.97 -0.66
CA GLY A 371 -6.70 -8.78 0.31
C GLY A 371 -7.81 -9.82 0.14
N LEU A 372 -8.23 -10.05 -1.11
CA LEU A 372 -9.22 -11.07 -1.47
C LEU A 372 -8.76 -12.47 -1.05
N LYS A 373 -7.50 -12.85 -1.32
CA LYS A 373 -6.97 -14.16 -0.88
C LYS A 373 -6.95 -14.34 0.63
N ALA A 374 -6.66 -13.28 1.39
CA ALA A 374 -6.70 -13.36 2.86
C ALA A 374 -8.14 -13.58 3.37
N ILE A 375 -9.11 -12.93 2.73
CA ILE A 375 -10.53 -13.11 3.01
C ILE A 375 -11.01 -14.50 2.57
N GLU A 376 -10.65 -14.96 1.37
CA GLU A 376 -10.94 -16.32 0.88
C GLU A 376 -10.39 -17.38 1.85
N ASN A 377 -9.15 -17.25 2.31
CA ASN A 377 -8.54 -18.15 3.30
C ASN A 377 -9.26 -18.12 4.66
N LEU A 378 -9.80 -16.97 5.08
CA LEU A 378 -10.65 -16.87 6.26
C LEU A 378 -11.98 -17.57 6.03
N MET A 379 -12.57 -17.41 4.86
CA MET A 379 -13.85 -18.01 4.50
C MET A 379 -13.77 -19.54 4.37
N GLU A 380 -12.61 -20.11 4.05
CA GLU A 380 -12.38 -21.57 4.18
C GLU A 380 -12.58 -22.08 5.63
N LYS A 381 -12.49 -21.18 6.62
CA LYS A 381 -12.66 -21.48 8.05
C LYS A 381 -13.97 -20.93 8.62
N LYS A 382 -14.96 -20.70 7.75
CA LYS A 382 -16.32 -20.27 8.11
C LYS A 382 -16.89 -21.09 9.28
N GLY A 383 -17.49 -20.40 10.25
CA GLY A 383 -18.08 -21.00 11.46
C GLY A 383 -17.16 -21.01 12.69
N LYS A 384 -15.89 -20.61 12.55
CA LYS A 384 -14.94 -20.46 13.67
C LYS A 384 -14.86 -19.06 14.26
N PHE A 385 -15.30 -18.04 13.52
CA PHE A 385 -15.37 -16.65 13.95
C PHE A 385 -16.75 -16.08 13.60
N ASP A 386 -17.15 -15.06 14.35
CA ASP A 386 -18.41 -14.32 14.20
C ASP A 386 -18.15 -12.91 13.64
N TYR A 387 -16.95 -12.38 13.83
CA TYR A 387 -16.57 -11.01 13.48
C TYR A 387 -15.17 -10.96 12.84
N ILE A 388 -14.96 -10.05 11.88
CA ILE A 388 -13.63 -9.75 11.32
C ILE A 388 -13.30 -8.28 11.63
N LEU A 389 -12.18 -8.06 12.32
CA LEU A 389 -11.59 -6.73 12.52
C LEU A 389 -10.45 -6.52 11.52
N LEU A 390 -10.60 -5.54 10.65
CA LEU A 390 -9.60 -5.17 9.69
C LEU A 390 -8.93 -3.85 10.09
N GLU A 391 -7.66 -3.91 10.47
CA GLU A 391 -6.86 -2.70 10.66
C GLU A 391 -6.41 -2.16 9.30
N THR A 392 -6.54 -0.85 9.09
CA THR A 392 -6.01 -0.17 7.90
C THR A 392 -4.85 0.75 8.27
N THR A 393 -3.88 0.89 7.35
CA THR A 393 -2.71 1.76 7.56
C THR A 393 -3.13 3.21 7.78
N GLY A 394 -2.28 4.01 8.42
CA GLY A 394 -2.57 5.44 8.67
C GLY A 394 -2.91 6.25 7.41
N LEU A 395 -2.48 5.79 6.23
CA LEU A 395 -2.68 6.44 4.93
C LEU A 395 -3.64 5.69 4.00
N ALA A 396 -4.20 4.57 4.44
CA ALA A 396 -5.13 3.78 3.63
C ALA A 396 -6.43 4.55 3.39
N ASP A 397 -7.05 4.31 2.22
CA ASP A 397 -8.38 4.79 1.89
C ASP A 397 -9.43 3.74 2.31
N PRO A 398 -10.25 4.00 3.35
CA PRO A 398 -11.28 3.05 3.78
C PRO A 398 -12.33 2.79 2.70
N GLY A 399 -12.55 3.72 1.77
CA GLY A 399 -13.58 3.60 0.75
C GLY A 399 -13.24 2.53 -0.29
N ALA A 400 -11.96 2.40 -0.65
CA ALA A 400 -11.48 1.34 -1.54
C ALA A 400 -11.57 -0.06 -0.90
N VAL A 401 -11.51 -0.12 0.42
CA VAL A 401 -11.69 -1.36 1.19
C VAL A 401 -13.16 -1.72 1.28
N ALA A 402 -14.00 -0.77 1.66
CA ALA A 402 -15.45 -0.94 1.75
C ALA A 402 -16.05 -1.38 0.40
N SER A 403 -15.57 -0.82 -0.72
CA SER A 403 -16.06 -1.17 -2.05
C SER A 403 -15.77 -2.62 -2.46
N MET A 404 -14.71 -3.25 -1.94
CA MET A 404 -14.44 -4.66 -2.22
C MET A 404 -15.48 -5.58 -1.58
N PHE A 405 -15.86 -5.31 -0.32
CA PHE A 405 -16.90 -6.09 0.38
C PHE A 405 -18.29 -5.86 -0.21
N TRP A 406 -18.50 -4.71 -0.83
CA TRP A 406 -19.75 -4.34 -1.49
C TRP A 406 -20.02 -5.18 -2.75
N VAL A 407 -19.01 -5.35 -3.61
CA VAL A 407 -19.11 -6.15 -4.84
C VAL A 407 -19.24 -7.66 -4.53
N ASP A 408 -18.74 -8.11 -3.38
CA ASP A 408 -18.78 -9.52 -2.95
C ASP A 408 -20.15 -9.93 -2.34
N ALA A 409 -20.92 -8.97 -1.83
CA ALA A 409 -22.27 -9.22 -1.32
C ALA A 409 -23.26 -9.59 -2.45
N GLU A 410 -23.14 -8.96 -3.64
CA GLU A 410 -23.92 -9.31 -4.84
C GLU A 410 -23.58 -10.71 -5.39
N LEU A 411 -22.39 -11.23 -5.06
CA LEU A 411 -21.93 -12.57 -5.44
C LEU A 411 -22.43 -13.68 -4.48
N GLY A 412 -23.16 -13.32 -3.41
CA GLY A 412 -23.77 -14.27 -2.47
C GLY A 412 -22.85 -14.75 -1.35
N SER A 413 -21.85 -13.94 -0.94
CA SER A 413 -20.97 -14.24 0.19
C SER A 413 -21.65 -14.01 1.55
N ASP A 414 -21.24 -14.74 2.59
CA ASP A 414 -21.75 -14.58 3.97
C ASP A 414 -21.11 -13.43 4.75
N LEU A 415 -20.40 -12.53 4.06
CA LEU A 415 -19.69 -11.40 4.64
C LEU A 415 -20.46 -10.11 4.35
N TYR A 416 -20.66 -9.30 5.38
CA TYR A 416 -21.19 -7.94 5.24
C TYR A 416 -20.33 -6.96 6.03
N LEU A 417 -20.28 -5.71 5.58
CA LEU A 417 -19.56 -4.65 6.27
C LEU A 417 -20.41 -4.11 7.43
N ASP A 418 -19.94 -4.27 8.68
CA ASP A 418 -20.67 -3.78 9.86
C ASP A 418 -20.57 -2.26 10.05
N GLY A 419 -19.39 -1.69 9.85
CA GLY A 419 -19.14 -0.26 10.00
C GLY A 419 -17.68 0.13 9.82
N ILE A 420 -17.42 1.41 9.49
CA ILE A 420 -16.07 1.99 9.43
C ILE A 420 -15.80 2.78 10.71
N ILE A 421 -14.80 2.38 11.49
CA ILE A 421 -14.42 3.03 12.75
C ILE A 421 -13.14 3.83 12.58
N THR A 422 -13.18 5.12 12.91
CA THR A 422 -12.00 6.00 12.92
C THR A 422 -11.57 6.32 14.34
N VAL A 423 -10.29 6.16 14.65
CA VAL A 423 -9.72 6.55 15.95
C VAL A 423 -8.90 7.82 15.77
N ILE A 424 -9.20 8.85 16.57
CA ILE A 424 -8.55 10.15 16.54
C ILE A 424 -7.80 10.37 17.85
N ASP A 425 -6.55 10.82 17.75
CA ASP A 425 -5.78 11.32 18.89
C ASP A 425 -6.31 12.70 19.30
N ALA A 426 -6.80 12.87 20.53
CA ALA A 426 -7.34 14.16 20.97
C ALA A 426 -6.30 15.29 20.94
N LYS A 427 -5.02 14.99 21.23
CA LYS A 427 -3.95 16.00 21.31
C LYS A 427 -3.46 16.44 19.94
N TYR A 428 -3.28 15.49 19.02
CA TYR A 428 -2.71 15.75 17.70
C TYR A 428 -3.73 15.76 16.56
N GLY A 429 -4.98 15.37 16.83
CA GLY A 429 -6.04 15.25 15.84
C GLY A 429 -6.32 16.54 15.09
N MET A 430 -6.31 17.68 15.78
CA MET A 430 -6.48 18.98 15.12
C MET A 430 -5.37 19.25 14.11
N GLN A 431 -4.11 19.01 14.50
CA GLN A 431 -2.95 19.20 13.62
C GLN A 431 -3.05 18.33 12.36
N HIS A 432 -3.44 17.07 12.50
CA HIS A 432 -3.63 16.17 11.35
C HIS A 432 -4.76 16.62 10.44
N LEU A 433 -5.86 17.13 11.02
CA LEU A 433 -7.00 17.61 10.24
C LEU A 433 -6.75 18.94 9.54
N THR A 434 -5.83 19.76 10.04
CA THR A 434 -5.46 21.05 9.44
C THR A 434 -4.26 20.98 8.50
N GLU A 435 -3.66 19.80 8.31
CA GLU A 435 -2.53 19.64 7.40
C GLU A 435 -2.96 19.86 5.95
N GLU A 436 -2.37 20.85 5.28
CA GLU A 436 -2.60 21.12 3.86
C GLU A 436 -1.72 20.20 3.00
N LYS A 437 -2.33 19.54 2.01
CA LYS A 437 -1.62 18.68 1.07
C LYS A 437 -1.32 19.45 -0.24
N PRO A 438 -0.10 19.33 -0.79
CA PRO A 438 0.26 20.00 -2.04
C PRO A 438 -0.62 19.50 -3.20
N GLY A 439 -0.96 20.43 -4.11
CA GLY A 439 -1.72 20.10 -5.32
C GLY A 439 -3.24 19.96 -5.13
N GLY A 440 -3.80 20.45 -4.02
CA GLY A 440 -5.25 20.40 -3.77
C GLY A 440 -5.78 18.99 -3.55
N LEU A 441 -4.94 18.07 -3.07
CA LEU A 441 -5.34 16.73 -2.68
C LEU A 441 -6.12 16.76 -1.36
N ILE A 442 -7.13 15.90 -1.26
CA ILE A 442 -7.91 15.73 -0.02
C ILE A 442 -7.01 15.10 1.05
N ASN A 443 -6.90 15.77 2.20
CA ASN A 443 -6.26 15.26 3.40
C ASN A 443 -6.86 13.91 3.82
N GLU A 444 -6.01 12.91 4.06
CA GLU A 444 -6.38 11.53 4.39
C GLU A 444 -7.18 11.45 5.69
N ALA A 445 -6.84 12.21 6.73
CA ALA A 445 -7.56 12.23 8.00
C ALA A 445 -8.99 12.79 7.82
N VAL A 446 -9.17 13.79 6.95
CA VAL A 446 -10.49 14.32 6.61
C VAL A 446 -11.31 13.25 5.86
N ARG A 447 -10.68 12.52 4.92
CA ARG A 447 -11.35 11.44 4.18
C ARG A 447 -11.78 10.28 5.09
N GLN A 448 -10.93 9.89 6.03
CA GLN A 448 -11.24 8.82 7.00
C GLN A 448 -12.47 9.19 7.84
N ILE A 449 -12.56 10.43 8.34
CA ILE A 449 -13.74 10.91 9.07
C ILE A 449 -14.99 10.97 8.19
N ALA A 450 -14.85 11.41 6.93
CA ALA A 450 -15.97 11.48 5.98
C ALA A 450 -16.59 10.10 5.71
N LEU A 451 -15.78 9.04 5.74
CA LEU A 451 -16.21 7.65 5.51
C LEU A 451 -16.66 6.93 6.79
N ALA A 452 -16.29 7.43 7.98
CA ALA A 452 -16.56 6.76 9.24
C ALA A 452 -18.06 6.69 9.60
N ASP A 453 -18.46 5.59 10.25
CA ASP A 453 -19.74 5.42 10.94
C ASP A 453 -19.63 5.74 12.44
N LEU A 454 -18.45 5.50 13.00
CA LEU A 454 -18.10 5.77 14.39
C LEU A 454 -16.72 6.41 14.45
N THR A 455 -16.61 7.47 15.24
CA THR A 455 -15.33 8.09 15.59
C THR A 455 -15.06 7.96 17.07
N ILE A 456 -13.89 7.43 17.42
CA ILE A 456 -13.39 7.34 18.79
C ILE A 456 -12.33 8.41 18.97
N VAL A 457 -12.60 9.42 19.80
CA VAL A 457 -11.62 10.42 20.23
C VAL A 457 -10.92 9.88 21.47
N ASN A 458 -9.67 9.48 21.31
CA ASN A 458 -8.86 8.85 22.35
C ASN A 458 -7.86 9.83 22.95
N LYS A 459 -7.34 9.51 24.15
CA LYS A 459 -6.40 10.35 24.91
C LYS A 459 -6.99 11.70 25.32
N THR A 460 -8.28 11.71 25.67
CA THR A 460 -8.95 12.95 26.12
C THR A 460 -8.34 13.53 27.39
N ASP A 461 -7.60 12.73 28.16
CA ASP A 461 -6.80 13.15 29.31
C ASP A 461 -5.64 14.10 28.98
N LEU A 462 -5.23 14.20 27.71
CA LEU A 462 -4.11 15.05 27.27
C LEU A 462 -4.53 16.45 26.79
N VAL A 463 -5.83 16.74 26.75
CA VAL A 463 -6.39 18.00 26.25
C VAL A 463 -7.39 18.60 27.23
N ASN A 464 -7.60 19.91 27.15
CA ASN A 464 -8.65 20.58 27.91
C ASN A 464 -10.00 20.56 27.17
N GLU A 465 -11.08 20.92 27.86
CA GLU A 465 -12.44 20.96 27.30
C GLU A 465 -12.57 21.88 26.07
N ALA A 466 -11.85 23.00 26.02
CA ALA A 466 -11.93 23.90 24.87
C ALA A 466 -11.30 23.27 23.61
N GLU A 467 -10.13 22.65 23.75
CA GLU A 467 -9.46 21.89 22.69
C GLU A 467 -10.33 20.71 22.20
N LEU A 468 -10.95 19.97 23.14
CA LEU A 468 -11.82 18.84 22.83
C LEU A 468 -13.09 19.26 22.10
N ASN A 469 -13.74 20.35 22.54
CA ASN A 469 -14.91 20.92 21.88
C ASN A 469 -14.57 21.37 20.45
N GLN A 470 -13.43 22.04 20.25
CA GLN A 470 -12.98 22.47 18.93
C GLN A 470 -12.75 21.27 17.99
N LEU A 471 -12.15 20.19 18.49
CA LEU A 471 -11.97 18.95 17.74
C LEU A 471 -13.33 18.33 17.38
N ARG A 472 -14.26 18.27 18.34
CA ARG A 472 -15.61 17.72 18.14
C ARG A 472 -16.37 18.48 17.04
N ASP A 473 -16.32 19.81 17.09
CA ASP A 473 -16.97 20.67 16.09
C ASP A 473 -16.35 20.48 14.70
N THR A 474 -15.02 20.35 14.63
CA THR A 474 -14.31 20.08 13.38
C THR A 474 -14.68 18.72 12.79
N VAL A 475 -14.71 17.67 13.61
CA VAL A 475 -15.11 16.32 13.19
C VAL A 475 -16.55 16.33 12.65
N ARG A 476 -17.47 16.99 13.36
CA ARG A 476 -18.87 17.13 12.94
C ARG A 476 -19.06 17.99 11.68
N SER A 477 -18.21 18.99 11.46
CA SER A 477 -18.24 19.80 10.23
C SER A 477 -17.88 18.97 8.98
N ILE A 478 -17.07 17.93 9.16
CA ILE A 478 -16.68 17.02 8.07
C ILE A 478 -17.79 15.98 7.87
N ASN A 479 -18.21 15.31 8.94
CA ASN A 479 -19.24 14.28 8.91
C ASN A 479 -20.31 14.59 9.97
N GLY A 480 -21.43 15.18 9.54
CA GLY A 480 -22.51 15.56 10.46
C GLY A 480 -23.15 14.36 11.18
N LEU A 481 -23.19 13.20 10.54
CA LEU A 481 -23.85 11.98 11.02
C LEU A 481 -23.06 11.19 12.05
N ILE A 482 -21.78 11.52 12.23
CA ILE A 482 -20.84 10.69 12.96
C ILE A 482 -21.20 10.60 14.45
N ARG A 483 -21.24 9.37 14.97
CA ARG A 483 -21.25 9.14 16.42
C ARG A 483 -19.82 9.34 16.95
N ILE A 484 -19.67 10.15 17.99
CA ILE A 484 -18.38 10.41 18.63
C ILE A 484 -18.38 9.77 20.01
N LEU A 485 -17.41 8.90 20.27
CA LEU A 485 -17.13 8.33 21.60
C LEU A 485 -15.81 8.87 22.10
N GLU A 486 -15.79 9.28 23.37
CA GLU A 486 -14.61 9.85 24.01
C GLU A 486 -14.01 8.83 24.96
N THR A 487 -12.70 8.61 24.85
CA THR A 487 -12.03 7.50 25.53
C THR A 487 -10.67 7.91 26.08
N GLN A 488 -10.25 7.21 27.12
CA GLN A 488 -8.90 7.25 27.65
C GLN A 488 -8.31 5.84 27.53
N ARG A 489 -7.11 5.73 26.92
CA ARG A 489 -6.45 4.45 26.64
C ARG A 489 -7.33 3.48 25.84
N SER A 490 -8.14 3.99 24.92
CA SER A 490 -9.08 3.24 24.08
C SER A 490 -10.13 2.41 24.83
N ARG A 491 -10.34 2.67 26.13
CA ARG A 491 -11.38 2.00 26.92
C ARG A 491 -12.75 2.53 26.53
N VAL A 492 -13.58 1.65 26.01
CA VAL A 492 -14.92 1.95 25.50
C VAL A 492 -15.84 0.76 25.74
N ASP A 493 -17.13 1.02 25.82
CA ASP A 493 -18.12 -0.05 25.83
C ASP A 493 -18.17 -0.73 24.45
N LEU A 494 -17.81 -2.01 24.40
CA LEU A 494 -17.65 -2.75 23.14
C LEU A 494 -18.96 -2.95 22.38
N SER A 495 -20.11 -2.95 23.06
CA SER A 495 -21.42 -2.98 22.38
C SER A 495 -21.74 -1.67 21.63
N GLN A 496 -20.91 -0.63 21.80
CA GLN A 496 -21.01 0.62 21.06
C GLN A 496 -20.05 0.69 19.87
N VAL A 497 -19.17 -0.31 19.74
CA VAL A 497 -18.11 -0.39 18.71
C VAL A 497 -18.33 -1.56 17.77
N LEU A 498 -18.84 -2.69 18.27
CA LEU A 498 -19.26 -3.86 17.50
C LEU A 498 -20.79 -3.86 17.33
N ASP A 499 -21.30 -4.58 16.33
CA ASP A 499 -22.74 -4.59 15.94
C ASP A 499 -23.25 -3.19 15.59
N LEU A 500 -22.46 -2.42 14.83
CA LEU A 500 -22.89 -1.09 14.42
C LEU A 500 -24.07 -1.15 13.47
N HIS A 501 -24.21 -2.23 12.69
CA HIS A 501 -25.25 -2.40 11.68
C HIS A 501 -25.39 -1.18 10.76
N SER A 502 -24.26 -0.51 10.47
CA SER A 502 -24.25 0.80 9.81
C SER A 502 -24.68 0.76 8.34
N PHE A 503 -24.74 -0.47 7.80
CA PHE A 503 -25.14 -0.82 6.45
C PHE A 503 -26.36 -1.78 6.45
N ASP A 504 -26.99 -2.04 7.60
CA ASP A 504 -28.24 -2.82 7.69
C ASP A 504 -29.46 -1.90 7.42
N THR A 505 -30.42 -2.40 6.66
CA THR A 505 -31.69 -1.74 6.34
C THR A 505 -32.60 -1.54 7.56
N LYS A 506 -32.29 -2.19 8.69
CA LYS A 506 -33.09 -2.11 9.93
C LYS A 506 -32.93 -0.81 10.74
N ASP A 507 -31.89 -0.01 10.51
CA ASP A 507 -31.62 1.20 11.32
C ASP A 507 -32.19 2.50 10.70
N SER A 508 -33.19 2.39 9.81
CA SER A 508 -33.83 3.52 9.12
C SER A 508 -34.47 4.55 10.04
N MET A 509 -35.08 4.13 11.15
CA MET A 509 -35.64 5.04 12.17
C MET A 509 -34.59 5.98 12.78
N ARG A 510 -33.42 5.46 13.20
CA ARG A 510 -32.34 6.29 13.78
C ARG A 510 -31.76 7.25 12.77
N LEU A 511 -31.64 6.83 11.51
CA LEU A 511 -31.17 7.70 10.44
C LEU A 511 -32.18 8.83 10.16
N ALA A 512 -33.48 8.51 10.10
CA ALA A 512 -34.53 9.48 9.83
C ALA A 512 -34.61 10.57 10.91
N GLU A 513 -34.45 10.22 12.20
CA GLU A 513 -34.39 11.17 13.31
C GLU A 513 -33.13 12.04 13.27
N LYS A 514 -31.96 11.42 13.01
CA LYS A 514 -30.69 12.17 12.87
C LYS A 514 -30.74 13.18 11.73
N LEU A 515 -31.34 12.81 10.60
CA LEU A 515 -31.48 13.70 9.44
C LEU A 515 -32.41 14.89 9.72
N GLN A 516 -33.47 14.73 10.52
CA GLN A 516 -34.34 15.85 10.92
C GLN A 516 -33.66 16.87 11.81
N LEU A 517 -32.79 16.41 12.71
CA LEU A 517 -32.11 17.25 13.69
C LEU A 517 -30.89 17.96 13.09
N MET A 518 -30.48 17.60 11.88
CA MET A 518 -29.28 18.12 11.23
C MET A 518 -29.53 19.38 10.44
N LYS A 519 -28.66 20.36 10.66
CA LYS A 519 -28.51 21.53 9.81
C LYS A 519 -27.29 21.32 8.92
N THR A 520 -27.37 21.82 7.69
CA THR A 520 -26.23 21.87 6.77
C THR A 520 -25.05 22.52 7.49
N THR A 521 -23.94 21.81 7.60
CA THR A 521 -22.73 22.32 8.26
C THR A 521 -21.98 23.27 7.33
N HIS A 522 -21.61 24.44 7.83
CA HIS A 522 -20.71 25.35 7.13
C HIS A 522 -19.25 24.95 7.41
N ALA A 523 -18.38 25.12 6.41
CA ALA A 523 -16.96 24.85 6.57
C ALA A 523 -16.35 25.82 7.62
N HIS A 524 -15.97 25.31 8.79
CA HIS A 524 -15.35 26.10 9.87
C HIS A 524 -13.86 26.36 9.65
N LEU A 525 -13.26 25.58 8.76
CA LEU A 525 -11.90 25.68 8.24
C LEU A 525 -12.07 25.63 6.73
N ASP A 526 -11.24 26.34 5.96
CA ASP A 526 -11.30 26.47 4.49
C ASP A 526 -11.08 25.11 3.78
N LYS A 527 -12.02 24.19 4.00
CA LYS A 527 -11.92 22.76 3.73
C LYS A 527 -12.92 22.41 2.67
N GLU A 528 -12.41 21.68 1.70
CA GLU A 528 -13.13 21.42 0.47
C GLU A 528 -14.24 20.37 0.65
N ILE A 529 -14.18 19.54 1.72
CA ILE A 529 -15.16 18.52 2.08
C ILE A 529 -16.15 19.04 3.11
N LEU A 530 -17.44 18.86 2.84
CA LEU A 530 -18.54 19.27 3.71
C LEU A 530 -19.70 18.26 3.69
N THR A 531 -20.56 18.31 4.71
CA THR A 531 -21.82 17.55 4.77
C THR A 531 -22.99 18.43 4.30
N VAL A 532 -23.72 17.98 3.29
CA VAL A 532 -24.97 18.57 2.79
C VAL A 532 -26.15 17.68 3.14
N THR A 533 -27.19 18.25 3.75
CA THR A 533 -28.45 17.56 4.03
C THR A 533 -29.62 18.32 3.44
N PHE A 534 -30.60 17.63 2.85
CA PHE A 534 -31.84 18.27 2.42
C PHE A 534 -33.02 17.30 2.46
N GLU A 535 -34.22 17.88 2.53
CA GLU A 535 -35.50 17.18 2.48
C GLU A 535 -36.32 17.62 1.26
N VAL A 536 -36.96 16.67 0.58
CA VAL A 536 -37.87 16.91 -0.54
C VAL A 536 -39.14 16.07 -0.37
N PRO A 537 -40.32 16.69 -0.24
CA PRO A 537 -41.59 15.96 -0.18
C PRO A 537 -41.95 15.38 -1.56
N GLY A 538 -42.62 14.22 -1.57
CA GLY A 538 -43.11 13.54 -2.77
C GLY A 538 -42.49 12.17 -2.99
N ASN A 539 -42.88 11.51 -4.08
CA ASN A 539 -42.35 10.21 -4.48
C ASN A 539 -41.33 10.36 -5.61
N VAL A 540 -40.29 9.54 -5.61
CA VAL A 540 -39.31 9.50 -6.69
C VAL A 540 -39.43 8.18 -7.47
N SER A 541 -39.31 8.26 -8.79
CA SER A 541 -39.17 7.08 -9.64
C SER A 541 -37.78 6.48 -9.48
N GLU A 542 -37.70 5.15 -9.40
CA GLU A 542 -36.43 4.43 -9.29
C GLU A 542 -35.51 4.70 -10.49
N ASP A 543 -36.07 4.76 -11.70
CA ASP A 543 -35.31 5.05 -12.93
C ASP A 543 -34.71 6.46 -12.91
N HIS A 544 -35.50 7.47 -12.52
CA HIS A 544 -35.05 8.86 -12.43
C HIS A 544 -34.02 9.05 -11.32
N LEU A 545 -34.19 8.36 -10.19
CA LEU A 545 -33.22 8.35 -9.10
C LEU A 545 -31.88 7.76 -9.57
N ASN A 546 -31.93 6.63 -10.28
CA ASN A 546 -30.73 5.98 -10.81
C ASN A 546 -29.96 6.93 -11.74
N VAL A 547 -30.63 7.57 -12.69
CA VAL A 547 -30.00 8.56 -13.59
C VAL A 547 -29.35 9.70 -12.80
N PHE A 548 -30.03 10.26 -11.79
CA PHE A 548 -29.45 11.31 -10.95
C PHE A 548 -28.19 10.87 -10.21
N ILE A 549 -28.19 9.65 -9.65
CA ILE A 549 -27.02 9.10 -8.96
C ILE A 549 -25.88 8.83 -9.95
N GLN A 550 -26.18 8.36 -11.16
CA GLN A 550 -25.18 8.19 -12.23
C GLN A 550 -24.53 9.52 -12.63
N ASP A 551 -25.35 10.55 -12.83
CA ASP A 551 -24.91 11.91 -13.15
C ASP A 551 -24.01 12.51 -12.05
N LEU A 552 -24.34 12.22 -10.79
CA LEU A 552 -23.63 12.72 -9.63
C LEU A 552 -22.34 11.96 -9.34
N LEU A 553 -22.36 10.62 -9.38
CA LEU A 553 -21.23 9.78 -8.97
C LEU A 553 -20.27 9.46 -10.12
N TRP A 554 -20.78 9.17 -11.32
CA TRP A 554 -19.99 8.64 -12.44
C TRP A 554 -19.70 9.71 -13.50
N GLU A 555 -20.75 10.30 -14.08
CA GLU A 555 -20.61 11.25 -15.20
C GLU A 555 -20.10 12.62 -14.75
N LYS A 556 -20.25 12.94 -13.45
CA LYS A 556 -19.79 14.19 -12.81
C LYS A 556 -20.32 15.44 -13.53
N THR A 557 -21.56 15.35 -14.03
CA THR A 557 -22.25 16.40 -14.79
C THR A 557 -22.78 17.48 -13.86
N ILE A 558 -23.07 17.15 -12.60
CA ILE A 558 -23.56 18.08 -11.58
C ILE A 558 -22.41 18.92 -11.03
N LYS A 559 -22.48 20.23 -11.26
CA LYS A 559 -21.46 21.22 -10.88
C LYS A 559 -22.02 22.22 -9.87
N ASN A 560 -21.14 22.74 -9.01
CA ASN A 560 -21.49 23.81 -8.09
C ASN A 560 -21.60 25.18 -8.79
N LYS A 561 -21.96 26.24 -8.06
CA LYS A 561 -22.06 27.61 -8.58
C LYS A 561 -20.77 28.15 -9.21
N ALA A 562 -19.61 27.61 -8.81
CA ALA A 562 -18.30 27.96 -9.36
C ALA A 562 -17.91 27.12 -10.61
N GLY A 563 -18.79 26.23 -11.07
CA GLY A 563 -18.55 25.38 -12.25
C GLY A 563 -17.65 24.17 -11.98
N MET A 564 -17.33 23.88 -10.71
CA MET A 564 -16.54 22.71 -10.34
C MET A 564 -17.47 21.49 -10.16
N PRO A 565 -17.07 20.31 -10.67
CA PRO A 565 -17.85 19.09 -10.47
C PRO A 565 -17.93 18.74 -8.98
N MET A 566 -19.13 18.37 -8.53
CA MET A 566 -19.32 17.88 -7.17
C MET A 566 -18.76 16.47 -7.06
N ASN A 567 -18.04 16.19 -5.97
CA ASN A 567 -17.44 14.87 -5.75
C ASN A 567 -17.97 14.28 -4.44
N VAL A 568 -18.82 13.27 -4.53
CA VAL A 568 -19.41 12.60 -3.37
C VAL A 568 -18.47 11.51 -2.87
N ILE A 569 -18.17 11.54 -1.57
CA ILE A 569 -17.38 10.51 -0.88
C ILE A 569 -18.31 9.51 -0.23
N ARG A 570 -19.40 10.00 0.38
CA ARG A 570 -20.42 9.19 1.04
C ARG A 570 -21.80 9.78 0.80
N LEU A 571 -22.78 8.92 0.60
CA LEU A 571 -24.19 9.29 0.57
C LEU A 571 -25.02 8.33 1.41
N LYS A 572 -26.02 8.86 2.11
CA LYS A 572 -27.09 8.08 2.73
C LYS A 572 -28.42 8.80 2.52
N GLY A 573 -29.52 8.07 2.55
CA GLY A 573 -30.84 8.68 2.46
C GLY A 573 -31.97 7.71 2.72
N ILE A 574 -33.09 8.27 3.16
CA ILE A 574 -34.37 7.57 3.23
C ILE A 574 -35.27 8.17 2.16
N LEU A 575 -35.76 7.34 1.25
CA LEU A 575 -36.49 7.74 0.08
C LEU A 575 -37.91 7.16 0.09
N SER A 576 -38.81 7.89 -0.55
CA SER A 576 -40.14 7.45 -0.88
C SER A 576 -40.21 7.12 -2.37
N LEU A 577 -40.27 5.83 -2.70
CA LEU A 577 -40.33 5.37 -4.09
C LEU A 577 -41.79 5.26 -4.56
N HIS A 578 -42.01 5.59 -5.84
CA HIS A 578 -43.34 5.49 -6.45
C HIS A 578 -43.87 4.06 -6.40
N GLY A 579 -45.12 3.88 -5.96
CA GLY A 579 -45.77 2.56 -5.88
C GLY A 579 -45.32 1.66 -4.72
N LYS A 580 -44.36 2.09 -3.89
CA LYS A 580 -43.85 1.28 -2.75
C LYS A 580 -44.44 1.76 -1.42
N GLN A 581 -44.93 0.83 -0.61
CA GLN A 581 -45.47 1.11 0.72
C GLN A 581 -44.40 1.17 1.81
N LYS A 582 -43.21 0.65 1.51
CA LYS A 582 -42.05 0.67 2.41
C LYS A 582 -41.13 1.83 2.09
N LYS A 583 -40.39 2.28 3.11
CA LYS A 583 -39.29 3.23 2.96
C LYS A 583 -38.15 2.55 2.21
N ALA A 584 -37.43 3.31 1.38
CA ALA A 584 -36.22 2.81 0.74
C ALA A 584 -34.98 3.47 1.36
N MET A 585 -33.96 2.68 1.66
CA MET A 585 -32.66 3.15 2.10
C MET A 585 -31.74 3.27 0.89
N LEU A 586 -31.24 4.48 0.65
CA LEU A 586 -30.17 4.74 -0.31
C LEU A 586 -28.86 4.86 0.47
N GLN A 587 -27.85 4.09 0.10
CA GLN A 587 -26.53 4.18 0.70
C GLN A 587 -25.44 4.08 -0.36
N GLY A 588 -24.34 4.80 -0.21
CA GLY A 588 -23.24 4.74 -1.18
C GLY A 588 -21.91 5.25 -0.65
N VAL A 589 -20.85 4.66 -1.19
CA VAL A 589 -19.44 4.95 -0.88
C VAL A 589 -18.70 5.11 -2.21
N HIS A 590 -18.13 6.30 -2.44
CA HIS A 590 -17.54 6.69 -3.72
C HIS A 590 -18.49 6.47 -4.91
N GLU A 591 -18.14 5.54 -5.80
CA GLU A 591 -18.86 5.26 -7.04
C GLU A 591 -19.86 4.11 -6.89
N LEU A 592 -19.91 3.44 -5.73
CA LEU A 592 -20.86 2.35 -5.47
C LEU A 592 -22.04 2.86 -4.64
N TYR A 593 -23.24 2.39 -4.97
CA TYR A 593 -24.44 2.65 -4.19
C TYR A 593 -25.40 1.45 -4.24
N GLU A 594 -26.23 1.33 -3.19
CA GLU A 594 -27.36 0.42 -3.09
C GLU A 594 -28.63 1.18 -2.78
N LEU A 595 -29.75 0.61 -3.25
CA LEU A 595 -31.10 1.06 -2.95
C LEU A 595 -31.93 -0.14 -2.51
N ASP A 596 -32.17 -0.25 -1.20
CA ASP A 596 -32.91 -1.37 -0.63
C ASP A 596 -34.21 -0.93 0.02
N GLU A 597 -35.25 -1.75 -0.08
CA GLU A 597 -36.47 -1.55 0.69
C GLU A 597 -36.24 -1.92 2.16
N THR A 598 -36.58 -1.01 3.06
CA THR A 598 -36.46 -1.27 4.50
C THR A 598 -37.68 -2.04 5.01
N PRO A 599 -37.59 -2.68 6.18
CA PRO A 599 -38.74 -3.33 6.80
C PRO A 599 -39.86 -2.35 7.20
N GLU A 600 -39.56 -1.05 7.25
CA GLU A 600 -40.46 -0.01 7.71
C GLU A 600 -41.44 0.42 6.60
N ALA A 601 -42.73 0.21 6.86
CA ALA A 601 -43.79 0.81 6.06
C ALA A 601 -43.99 2.28 6.42
N TRP A 602 -44.40 3.07 5.43
CA TRP A 602 -44.96 4.40 5.69
C TRP A 602 -46.26 4.25 6.49
N THR A 603 -46.40 5.02 7.56
CA THR A 603 -47.62 4.99 8.36
C THR A 603 -48.75 5.77 7.68
N ASP A 604 -50.01 5.38 7.93
CA ASP A 604 -51.17 6.03 7.33
C ASP A 604 -51.24 7.51 7.73
N GLY A 605 -51.14 8.40 6.74
CA GLY A 605 -51.12 9.85 6.95
C GLY A 605 -49.72 10.46 7.20
N GLU A 606 -48.66 9.65 7.21
CA GLU A 606 -47.28 10.15 7.25
C GLU A 606 -46.91 10.85 5.94
N PRO A 607 -46.38 12.08 5.99
CA PRO A 607 -45.94 12.76 4.79
C PRO A 607 -44.75 12.02 4.17
N ARG A 608 -44.89 11.70 2.88
CA ARG A 608 -43.85 11.06 2.06
C ARG A 608 -42.73 12.06 1.83
N ILE A 609 -41.65 11.98 2.62
CA ILE A 609 -40.52 12.91 2.59
C ILE A 609 -39.22 12.15 2.32
N ASN A 610 -38.54 12.52 1.25
CA ASN A 610 -37.20 12.06 0.94
C ASN A 610 -36.19 12.87 1.76
N ARG A 611 -35.28 12.18 2.45
CA ARG A 611 -34.19 12.79 3.22
C ARG A 611 -32.87 12.26 2.71
N LEU A 612 -31.98 13.15 2.29
CA LEU A 612 -30.67 12.77 1.78
C LEU A 612 -29.56 13.53 2.50
N VAL A 613 -28.42 12.85 2.63
CA VAL A 613 -27.18 13.40 3.13
C VAL A 613 -26.04 13.00 2.22
N PHE A 614 -25.25 14.00 1.83
CA PHE A 614 -24.08 13.87 0.99
C PHE A 614 -22.88 14.41 1.75
N ILE A 615 -21.79 13.64 1.79
CA ILE A 615 -20.50 14.07 2.32
C ILE A 615 -19.53 14.05 1.15
N GLY A 616 -18.89 15.18 0.86
CA GLY A 616 -18.12 15.29 -0.36
C GLY A 616 -17.50 16.64 -0.59
N ARG A 617 -16.73 16.73 -1.67
CA ARG A 617 -16.00 17.93 -2.08
C ARG A 617 -16.83 18.81 -3.02
N HIS A 618 -16.75 20.12 -2.83
CA HIS A 618 -17.39 21.12 -3.69
C HIS A 618 -18.93 21.01 -3.75
N LEU A 619 -19.58 20.36 -2.79
CA LEU A 619 -21.03 20.17 -2.77
C LEU A 619 -21.76 21.53 -2.65
N ASP A 620 -22.89 21.66 -3.36
CA ASP A 620 -23.78 22.81 -3.25
C ASP A 620 -25.21 22.33 -2.94
N ALA A 621 -25.67 22.67 -1.73
CA ALA A 621 -26.96 22.22 -1.22
C ALA A 621 -28.15 22.67 -2.06
N GLU A 622 -28.11 23.89 -2.60
CA GLU A 622 -29.22 24.45 -3.38
C GLU A 622 -29.33 23.77 -4.73
N ILE A 623 -28.20 23.50 -5.38
CA ILE A 623 -28.16 22.81 -6.68
C ILE A 623 -28.58 21.35 -6.52
N LEU A 624 -28.03 20.64 -5.53
CA LEU A 624 -28.41 19.25 -5.27
C LEU A 624 -29.90 19.12 -4.95
N LYS A 625 -30.43 19.99 -4.08
CA LYS A 625 -31.85 20.00 -3.75
C LYS A 625 -32.71 20.31 -4.98
N LYS A 626 -32.32 21.30 -5.80
CA LYS A 626 -33.06 21.66 -7.02
C LYS A 626 -33.10 20.52 -8.03
N GLN A 627 -31.97 19.87 -8.28
CA GLN A 627 -31.87 18.72 -9.20
C GLN A 627 -32.70 17.55 -8.69
N PHE A 628 -32.64 17.26 -7.39
CA PHE A 628 -33.46 16.20 -6.81
C PHE A 628 -34.96 16.51 -6.88
N LEU A 629 -35.35 17.77 -6.66
CA LEU A 629 -36.74 18.21 -6.71
C LEU A 629 -37.35 18.06 -8.12
N SER A 630 -36.57 18.25 -9.19
CA SER A 630 -37.03 17.96 -10.55
C SER A 630 -37.31 16.48 -10.80
N LEU A 631 -36.67 15.55 -10.08
CA LEU A 631 -36.94 14.10 -10.20
C LEU A 631 -38.31 13.74 -9.63
N VAL A 632 -38.67 14.38 -8.52
CA VAL A 632 -39.97 14.20 -7.87
C VAL A 632 -41.08 14.79 -8.72
N SER A 633 -40.89 15.99 -9.28
CA SER A 633 -41.88 16.59 -10.20
C SER A 633 -42.07 15.83 -11.51
N ALA A 634 -41.07 15.08 -11.98
CA ALA A 634 -41.14 14.32 -13.22
C ALA A 634 -41.82 12.94 -13.08
N GLY A 635 -42.18 12.53 -11.86
CA GLY A 635 -42.85 11.25 -11.58
C GLY A 635 -44.36 11.38 -11.32
N ASP A 636 -44.92 12.58 -11.39
CA ASP A 636 -46.36 12.87 -11.23
C ASP A 636 -47.11 12.99 -12.59
N ASP A 637 -46.39 12.89 -13.72
CA ASP A 637 -46.95 12.73 -15.08
C ASP A 637 -46.96 11.26 -15.51
#